data_AF-A0A1V9Z205-F1
#
_entry.id   AF-A0A1V9Z205-F1
#
_cell.length_a   1.000
_cell.length_b   1.000
_cell.length_c   1.000
_cell.angle_alpha   90.00
_cell.angle_beta   90.00
_cell.angle_gamma   90.00
#
_symmetry.space_group_name_H-M   'P 1'
#
loop_
_entity.id
_entity.type
_entity.pdbx_description
1 polymer ?
#
loop_
_entity_poly.entity_id
_entity_poly.type
_entity_poly.pdbx_seq_one_letter_code
_entity_poly.pdbx_strand_id
1 'polypeptide(L)'
;MHRRKAKRDAPTARAFSVDEEPKAIDADGVSSTDPMLYALVAIVLGVYSQTLYPSVAGGDSGELLAESCHLGVSHPPGYPLYSMLNFAVMQLLPGGAMAWKANFFSAACDSLCVVLMYWTLLLWLPALDVGFAFSPLVWAYAVGAEVFSLNNLFAAALLFVLLRYARSGSWVTARLGACLCGLALTNQHTIVLFELPIIPWVLYTQRATLTAQRLVTLALCFFAGLLPYLYLPLVSYARPQPGSWGDVTSVAGFVHHLRRGDYGTFRLFSTDKETEGLSLRLQLYFADLVQRQGGYVLGPLALVGCGSSLVHGHHAVGALVLITFTVYVVGFHALANLPLNEGLLYGVHMRFWQQPNIIAFLWAGLGLGYLLGRVPSGALRRGVALASLLCVGVGQLHTWHHVSDQSQATYIAQYAKALLKPLPPNALLFVNYDLQWTAMRYLQRCENYRPDVTILNLSMMTYKWFATKRALYPKLTFPGSHLVPASLHVSAVVVQEGGFSLLQLLEANSKRYAKAGIFLGGQLNYKDADLLASYTFVPHGLLDKFHRVSKPVYKRLDKWHTQLTRQLATVHAELPALPPPDKYNDETWEWTVARDYHMKRLSIATFLLDETIKSNGSIAWLAESTKPMEHSLLHEPRQFWTDSLLKNLGLAYAYIVKSPESFAPDAVDVFPPHVGANVADATKYEAVTELSWKDRASARMLEVWHEWTSLPSAKLDPGYAAIHGIVAKFHP
;
A
#
# COMPACT_ATOMS: atom_id res chain seq x y z
N MET A 1 4.26 50.33 -97.76
CA MET A 1 3.83 48.91 -97.73
C MET A 1 3.36 48.54 -96.32
N HIS A 2 2.22 47.85 -96.25
CA HIS A 2 1.35 47.55 -95.10
C HIS A 2 1.99 46.75 -93.95
N ARG A 3 1.77 47.07 -92.65
CA ARG A 3 0.59 46.87 -91.77
C ARG A 3 0.52 45.47 -91.11
N ARG A 4 0.76 45.38 -89.78
CA ARG A 4 -0.19 44.80 -88.79
C ARG A 4 0.30 44.96 -87.33
N LYS A 5 -0.53 45.66 -86.55
CA LYS A 5 -0.65 45.69 -85.08
C LYS A 5 -1.95 44.97 -84.72
N ALA A 6 -2.00 44.22 -83.61
CA ALA A 6 -3.16 43.97 -82.72
C ALA A 6 -2.75 42.90 -81.67
N LYS A 7 -2.58 43.27 -80.39
CA LYS A 7 -3.57 43.33 -79.28
C LYS A 7 -3.58 42.04 -78.45
N ARG A 8 -3.32 42.15 -77.14
CA ARG A 8 -4.00 41.35 -76.12
C ARG A 8 -4.02 42.11 -74.79
N ASP A 9 -5.19 42.02 -74.18
CA ASP A 9 -5.76 42.90 -73.16
C ASP A 9 -5.35 42.54 -71.72
N ALA A 10 -5.43 43.53 -70.82
CA ALA A 10 -5.77 43.36 -69.40
C ALA A 10 -7.25 43.79 -69.23
N PRO A 11 -7.99 43.57 -68.10
CA PRO A 11 -7.58 43.06 -66.78
C PRO A 11 -8.58 42.05 -66.14
N THR A 12 -8.27 41.53 -64.94
CA THR A 12 -9.25 41.42 -63.83
C THR A 12 -8.53 41.13 -62.52
N ALA A 13 -8.61 42.09 -61.60
CA ALA A 13 -8.25 41.91 -60.20
C ALA A 13 -9.29 40.99 -59.53
N ARG A 14 -8.83 39.90 -58.93
CA ARG A 14 -9.53 39.25 -57.81
C ARG A 14 -8.63 39.40 -56.60
N ALA A 15 -9.12 40.20 -55.65
CA ALA A 15 -8.61 40.28 -54.29
C ALA A 15 -8.59 38.86 -53.71
N PHE A 16 -7.39 38.36 -53.40
CA PHE A 16 -7.24 37.33 -52.39
C PHE A 16 -6.91 38.06 -51.09
N SER A 17 -7.84 37.96 -50.16
CA SER A 17 -7.74 38.40 -48.78
C SER A 17 -6.42 37.93 -48.18
N VAL A 18 -5.57 38.89 -47.87
CA VAL A 18 -4.63 38.80 -46.75
C VAL A 18 -5.53 38.83 -45.52
N ASP A 19 -5.62 37.71 -44.81
CA ASP A 19 -5.95 37.57 -43.38
C ASP A 19 -6.30 36.10 -43.09
N GLU A 20 -5.29 35.24 -43.18
CA GLU A 20 -5.20 34.14 -42.21
C GLU A 20 -3.90 34.38 -41.44
N GLU A 21 -4.04 34.92 -40.23
CA GLU A 21 -3.00 34.83 -39.22
C GLU A 21 -2.48 33.38 -39.21
N PRO A 22 -1.17 33.15 -39.24
CA PRO A 22 -0.65 31.81 -39.05
C PRO A 22 -1.13 31.35 -37.67
N LYS A 23 -1.99 30.33 -37.63
CA LYS A 23 -2.26 29.58 -36.39
C LYS A 23 -0.89 29.33 -35.76
N ALA A 24 -0.70 29.88 -34.57
CA ALA A 24 0.54 29.77 -33.82
C ALA A 24 0.89 28.30 -33.62
N ILE A 25 1.68 27.76 -34.56
CA ILE A 25 2.47 26.56 -34.33
C ILE A 25 3.61 27.08 -33.46
N ASP A 26 3.47 26.92 -32.15
CA ASP A 26 4.54 27.23 -31.20
C ASP A 26 5.84 26.57 -31.70
N ALA A 27 6.96 27.28 -31.52
CA ALA A 27 8.29 26.91 -32.03
C ALA A 27 8.80 25.50 -31.64
N ASP A 28 8.05 24.78 -30.81
CA ASP A 28 8.30 23.43 -30.32
C ASP A 28 7.52 22.31 -31.06
N GLY A 29 6.60 22.63 -31.98
CA GLY A 29 5.81 21.62 -32.71
C GLY A 29 4.77 20.87 -31.85
N VAL A 30 4.45 21.40 -30.67
CA VAL A 30 3.42 20.88 -29.75
C VAL A 30 2.33 21.94 -29.64
N SER A 31 1.09 21.59 -29.99
CA SER A 31 -0.05 22.50 -29.88
C SER A 31 -0.84 22.22 -28.60
N SER A 32 -1.07 23.25 -27.78
CA SER A 32 -1.99 23.19 -26.63
C SER A 32 -3.46 23.07 -27.05
N THR A 33 -3.76 23.22 -28.35
CA THR A 33 -5.11 23.14 -28.91
C THR A 33 -5.36 21.84 -29.67
N ASP A 34 -4.53 20.80 -29.49
CA ASP A 34 -4.72 19.50 -30.15
C ASP A 34 -5.98 18.79 -29.63
N PRO A 35 -6.98 18.49 -30.46
CA PRO A 35 -8.17 17.72 -30.05
C PRO A 35 -7.85 16.35 -29.44
N MET A 36 -6.78 15.69 -29.89
CA MET A 36 -6.35 14.40 -29.32
C MET A 36 -5.91 14.53 -27.87
N LEU A 37 -5.29 15.66 -27.51
CA LEU A 37 -4.88 15.94 -26.13
C LEU A 37 -6.10 16.02 -25.21
N TYR A 38 -7.12 16.79 -25.61
CA TYR A 38 -8.36 16.93 -24.82
C TYR A 38 -9.08 15.59 -24.68
N ALA A 39 -9.15 14.80 -25.74
CA ALA A 39 -9.74 13.47 -25.70
C ALA A 39 -8.96 12.55 -24.75
N LEU A 40 -7.63 12.54 -24.83
CA LEU A 40 -6.76 11.72 -23.97
C LEU A 40 -6.96 12.06 -22.50
N VAL A 41 -6.91 13.34 -22.14
CA VAL A 41 -7.12 13.78 -20.75
C VAL A 41 -8.53 13.46 -20.28
N ALA A 42 -9.55 13.76 -21.08
CA ALA A 42 -10.95 13.53 -20.70
C ALA A 42 -11.25 12.04 -20.49
N ILE A 43 -10.71 11.16 -21.34
CA ILE A 43 -10.90 9.71 -21.22
C ILE A 43 -10.16 9.17 -20.00
N VAL A 44 -8.86 9.47 -19.86
CA VAL A 44 -8.04 8.92 -18.75
C VAL A 44 -8.54 9.43 -17.40
N LEU A 45 -8.71 10.75 -17.26
CA LEU A 45 -9.22 11.34 -16.02
C LEU A 45 -10.66 10.88 -15.74
N GLY A 46 -11.50 10.75 -16.77
CA GLY A 46 -12.86 10.27 -16.64
C GLY A 46 -12.94 8.84 -16.10
N VAL A 47 -12.12 7.93 -16.65
CA VAL A 47 -12.03 6.54 -16.18
C VAL A 47 -11.48 6.48 -14.76
N TYR A 48 -10.37 7.16 -14.45
CA TYR A 48 -9.82 7.19 -13.09
C TYR A 48 -10.80 7.79 -12.07
N SER A 49 -11.52 8.85 -12.44
CA SER A 49 -12.50 9.48 -11.55
C SER A 49 -13.72 8.60 -11.27
N GLN A 50 -14.07 7.69 -12.19
CA GLN A 50 -15.14 6.71 -11.99
C GLN A 50 -14.68 5.50 -11.19
N THR A 51 -13.38 5.25 -11.11
CA THR A 51 -12.77 4.07 -10.48
C THR A 51 -11.99 4.38 -9.20
N LEU A 52 -11.94 5.63 -8.75
CA LEU A 52 -11.24 6.02 -7.53
C LEU A 52 -11.80 5.40 -6.26
N TYR A 53 -10.96 5.28 -5.22
CA TYR A 53 -11.46 4.92 -3.89
C TYR A 53 -12.43 6.01 -3.38
N PRO A 54 -13.61 5.64 -2.84
CA PRO A 54 -14.54 6.61 -2.26
C PRO A 54 -14.06 7.18 -0.91
N SER A 55 -13.07 6.52 -0.28
CA SER A 55 -12.49 6.91 1.00
C SER A 55 -10.98 6.61 1.00
N VAL A 56 -10.36 6.53 2.18
CA VAL A 56 -8.94 6.24 2.34
C VAL A 56 -8.59 4.85 1.76
N ALA A 57 -7.54 4.81 0.94
CA ALA A 57 -7.01 3.56 0.39
C ALA A 57 -6.08 2.85 1.39
N GLY A 58 -5.64 1.64 1.07
CA GLY A 58 -4.66 0.91 1.86
C GLY A 58 -3.25 1.54 1.87
N GLY A 59 -2.34 0.92 2.62
CA GLY A 59 -0.93 1.28 2.65
C GLY A 59 -0.62 2.58 3.39
N ASP A 60 0.24 3.40 2.77
CA ASP A 60 0.73 4.63 3.38
C ASP A 60 -0.31 5.77 3.25
N SER A 61 -1.34 5.58 2.41
CA SER A 61 -2.40 6.56 2.13
C SER A 61 -3.02 7.16 3.39
N GLY A 62 -3.36 6.33 4.38
CA GLY A 62 -3.97 6.82 5.63
C GLY A 62 -3.08 7.74 6.45
N GLU A 63 -1.77 7.47 6.51
CA GLU A 63 -0.82 8.38 7.16
C GLU A 63 -0.63 9.65 6.33
N LEU A 64 -0.35 9.50 5.04
CA LEU A 64 -0.09 10.62 4.13
C LEU A 64 -1.25 11.63 4.16
N LEU A 65 -2.50 11.14 4.16
CA LEU A 65 -3.69 11.99 4.27
C LEU A 65 -3.83 12.59 5.67
N ALA A 66 -3.62 11.81 6.74
CA ALA A 66 -3.71 12.31 8.11
C ALA A 66 -2.76 13.48 8.38
N GLU A 67 -1.54 13.43 7.82
CA GLU A 67 -0.56 14.52 7.87
C GLU A 67 -0.94 15.66 6.94
N SER A 68 -1.41 15.37 5.72
CA SER A 68 -1.83 16.38 4.75
C SER A 68 -3.02 17.20 5.26
N CYS A 69 -3.99 16.61 5.97
CA CYS A 69 -5.16 17.33 6.52
C CYS A 69 -4.80 18.44 7.52
N HIS A 70 -3.61 18.39 8.14
CA HIS A 70 -3.20 19.33 9.20
C HIS A 70 -1.81 19.91 9.04
N LEU A 71 -1.14 19.62 7.93
CA LEU A 71 0.26 19.97 7.70
C LEU A 71 1.21 19.42 8.78
N GLY A 72 1.31 18.10 8.89
CA GLY A 72 2.32 17.43 9.74
C GLY A 72 3.41 16.70 8.94
N VAL A 73 4.14 15.79 9.59
CA VAL A 73 5.32 15.11 9.01
C VAL A 73 5.06 13.61 8.88
N SER A 74 5.00 13.12 7.64
CA SER A 74 4.88 11.69 7.30
C SER A 74 6.18 10.93 7.55
N HIS A 75 6.16 9.61 7.40
CA HIS A 75 7.36 8.79 7.48
C HIS A 75 8.47 9.28 6.52
N PRO A 76 9.76 9.02 6.85
CA PRO A 76 10.90 9.45 6.05
C PRO A 76 10.80 9.10 4.55
N PRO A 77 11.13 10.03 3.63
CA PRO A 77 11.78 11.33 3.87
C PRO A 77 10.81 12.50 4.13
N GLY A 78 9.53 12.22 4.40
CA GLY A 78 8.53 13.21 4.83
C GLY A 78 7.64 13.78 3.72
N TYR A 79 7.96 13.52 2.44
CA TYR A 79 7.14 13.88 1.26
C TYR A 79 6.53 15.30 1.32
N PRO A 80 7.33 16.36 1.59
CA PRO A 80 6.82 17.68 1.90
C PRO A 80 5.94 18.26 0.78
N LEU A 81 6.36 18.14 -0.49
CA LEU A 81 5.59 18.68 -1.61
C LEU A 81 4.25 17.98 -1.76
N TYR A 82 4.24 16.64 -1.65
CA TYR A 82 3.02 15.85 -1.70
C TYR A 82 2.03 16.29 -0.62
N SER A 83 2.52 16.45 0.61
CA SER A 83 1.69 16.85 1.76
C SER A 83 1.12 18.26 1.60
N MET A 84 1.94 19.21 1.12
CA MET A 84 1.51 20.59 0.87
C MET A 84 0.48 20.69 -0.26
N LEU A 85 0.68 19.96 -1.37
CA LEU A 85 -0.26 19.95 -2.48
C LEU A 85 -1.58 19.27 -2.11
N ASN A 86 -1.55 18.13 -1.40
CA ASN A 86 -2.76 17.49 -0.93
C ASN A 86 -3.52 18.35 0.08
N PHE A 87 -2.82 19.02 1.01
CA PHE A 87 -3.47 20.00 1.88
C PHE A 87 -4.22 21.04 1.04
N ALA A 88 -3.56 21.65 0.06
CA ALA A 88 -4.20 22.64 -0.81
C ALA A 88 -5.42 22.06 -1.56
N VAL A 89 -5.30 20.88 -2.16
CA VAL A 89 -6.42 20.23 -2.88
C VAL A 89 -7.59 19.94 -1.94
N MET A 90 -7.33 19.39 -0.76
CA MET A 90 -8.35 19.07 0.23
C MET A 90 -9.13 20.31 0.71
N GLN A 91 -8.44 21.45 0.84
CA GLN A 91 -9.07 22.71 1.24
C GLN A 91 -9.79 23.41 0.07
N LEU A 92 -9.25 23.36 -1.15
CA LEU A 92 -9.74 24.15 -2.28
C LEU A 92 -10.81 23.44 -3.12
N LEU A 93 -10.75 22.11 -3.25
CA LEU A 93 -11.72 21.37 -4.05
C LEU A 93 -13.06 21.29 -3.29
N PRO A 94 -14.19 21.75 -3.85
CA PRO A 94 -15.46 21.76 -3.14
C PRO A 94 -16.10 20.37 -3.05
N GLY A 95 -16.81 20.11 -1.95
CA GLY A 95 -17.59 18.87 -1.74
C GLY A 95 -16.73 17.61 -1.56
N GLY A 96 -17.38 16.48 -1.25
CA GLY A 96 -16.72 15.18 -1.09
C GLY A 96 -15.88 15.03 0.19
N ALA A 97 -15.51 13.78 0.50
CA ALA A 97 -14.63 13.44 1.62
C ALA A 97 -13.17 13.83 1.32
N MET A 98 -12.37 14.10 2.36
CA MET A 98 -10.97 14.51 2.17
C MET A 98 -10.14 13.45 1.43
N ALA A 99 -10.34 12.16 1.72
CA ALA A 99 -9.68 11.10 0.98
C ALA A 99 -10.06 11.08 -0.50
N TRP A 100 -11.34 11.26 -0.83
CA TRP A 100 -11.79 11.32 -2.23
C TRP A 100 -11.07 12.43 -3.01
N LYS A 101 -10.94 13.62 -2.42
CA LYS A 101 -10.22 14.75 -3.04
C LYS A 101 -8.75 14.42 -3.31
N ALA A 102 -8.11 13.72 -2.38
CA ALA A 102 -6.73 13.28 -2.52
C ALA A 102 -6.57 12.17 -3.59
N ASN A 103 -7.51 11.23 -3.65
CA ASN A 103 -7.54 10.19 -4.69
C ASN A 103 -7.71 10.83 -6.08
N PHE A 104 -8.59 11.83 -6.19
CA PHE A 104 -8.75 12.61 -7.42
C PHE A 104 -7.47 13.38 -7.80
N PHE A 105 -6.70 13.87 -6.82
CA PHE A 105 -5.40 14.49 -7.09
C PHE A 105 -4.40 13.50 -7.70
N SER A 106 -4.32 12.25 -7.20
CA SER A 106 -3.53 11.18 -7.84
C SER A 106 -3.98 10.96 -9.29
N ALA A 107 -5.29 10.84 -9.52
CA ALA A 107 -5.86 10.62 -10.86
C ALA A 107 -5.49 11.76 -11.83
N ALA A 108 -5.54 13.01 -11.36
CA ALA A 108 -5.13 14.17 -12.13
C ALA A 108 -3.62 14.16 -12.45
N CYS A 109 -2.78 13.77 -11.48
CA CYS A 109 -1.33 13.68 -11.68
C CYS A 109 -0.97 12.67 -12.78
N ASP A 110 -1.50 11.44 -12.73
CA ASP A 110 -1.21 10.44 -13.75
C ASP A 110 -1.86 10.76 -15.10
N SER A 111 -3.03 11.42 -15.12
CA SER A 111 -3.61 11.94 -16.36
C SER A 111 -2.67 12.97 -17.02
N LEU A 112 -2.07 13.87 -16.24
CA LEU A 112 -1.06 14.81 -16.73
C LEU A 112 0.26 14.12 -17.08
N CYS A 113 0.64 13.04 -16.40
CA CYS A 113 1.79 12.21 -16.77
C CYS A 113 1.63 11.67 -18.20
N VAL A 114 0.45 11.13 -18.53
CA VAL A 114 0.12 10.63 -19.87
C VAL A 114 0.21 11.74 -20.93
N VAL A 115 -0.22 12.96 -20.61
CA VAL A 115 -0.04 14.14 -21.48
C VAL A 115 1.43 14.43 -21.75
N LEU A 116 2.27 14.46 -20.71
CA LEU A 116 3.70 14.72 -20.86
C LEU A 116 4.40 13.60 -21.63
N MET A 117 3.97 12.34 -21.46
CA MET A 117 4.44 11.23 -22.27
C MET A 117 4.06 11.44 -23.75
N TYR A 118 2.81 11.80 -24.04
CA TYR A 118 2.36 12.10 -25.39
C TYR A 118 3.18 13.22 -26.05
N TRP A 119 3.39 14.34 -25.36
CA TRP A 119 4.22 15.43 -25.88
C TRP A 119 5.68 15.02 -26.06
N THR A 120 6.22 14.19 -25.17
CA THR A 120 7.56 13.62 -25.32
C THR A 120 7.66 12.78 -26.59
N LEU A 121 6.64 11.95 -26.87
CA LEU A 121 6.57 11.21 -28.12
C LEU A 121 6.54 12.14 -29.33
N LEU A 122 5.64 13.14 -29.36
CA LEU A 122 5.55 14.10 -30.47
C LEU A 122 6.88 14.82 -30.77
N LEU A 123 7.67 15.13 -29.74
CA LEU A 123 8.99 15.74 -29.89
C LEU A 123 10.03 14.77 -30.48
N TRP A 124 9.81 13.46 -30.39
CA TRP A 124 10.73 12.44 -30.91
C TRP A 124 10.27 11.92 -32.27
N LEU A 125 9.08 11.33 -32.32
CA LEU A 125 8.39 10.78 -33.50
C LEU A 125 6.87 10.86 -33.26
N PRO A 126 6.05 11.30 -34.23
CA PRO A 126 4.60 11.39 -34.06
C PRO A 126 4.00 10.00 -33.76
N ALA A 127 3.72 9.76 -32.48
CA ALA A 127 3.20 8.51 -31.94
C ALA A 127 2.33 8.79 -30.71
N LEU A 128 1.50 7.82 -30.34
CA LEU A 128 0.70 7.85 -29.12
C LEU A 128 0.83 6.48 -28.44
N ASP A 129 0.85 6.49 -27.11
CA ASP A 129 0.70 5.28 -26.30
C ASP A 129 -0.37 5.52 -25.24
N VAL A 130 -1.39 4.67 -25.24
CA VAL A 130 -2.49 4.66 -24.26
C VAL A 130 -2.42 3.44 -23.33
N GLY A 131 -1.47 2.53 -23.57
CA GLY A 131 -1.31 1.33 -22.76
C GLY A 131 -0.84 1.64 -21.33
N PHE A 132 -0.03 2.69 -21.15
CA PHE A 132 0.46 3.09 -19.83
C PHE A 132 -0.68 3.43 -18.85
N ALA A 133 -1.64 4.25 -19.30
CA ALA A 133 -2.72 4.75 -18.45
C ALA A 133 -3.60 3.62 -17.89
N PHE A 134 -3.84 2.57 -18.67
CA PHE A 134 -4.67 1.44 -18.25
C PHE A 134 -3.87 0.21 -17.85
N SER A 135 -2.55 0.35 -17.66
CA SER A 135 -1.75 -0.71 -17.05
C SER A 135 -2.14 -0.86 -15.57
N PRO A 136 -2.28 -2.08 -15.05
CA PRO A 136 -2.88 -2.33 -13.73
C PRO A 136 -2.09 -1.70 -12.59
N LEU A 137 -0.76 -1.66 -12.67
CA LEU A 137 0.05 -1.05 -11.61
C LEU A 137 -0.11 0.48 -11.59
N VAL A 138 -0.11 1.13 -12.74
CA VAL A 138 -0.29 2.59 -12.82
C VAL A 138 -1.71 2.94 -12.39
N TRP A 139 -2.71 2.21 -12.90
CA TRP A 139 -4.10 2.46 -12.57
C TRP A 139 -4.35 2.31 -11.07
N ALA A 140 -3.83 1.26 -10.42
CA ALA A 140 -3.97 1.04 -8.98
C ALA A 140 -3.51 2.22 -8.11
N TYR A 141 -2.45 2.92 -8.52
CA TYR A 141 -1.94 4.11 -7.80
C TYR A 141 -2.55 5.42 -8.31
N ALA A 142 -3.07 5.48 -9.54
CA ALA A 142 -3.83 6.63 -10.02
C ALA A 142 -5.16 6.81 -9.28
N VAL A 143 -5.78 5.72 -8.79
CA VAL A 143 -7.08 5.73 -8.11
C VAL A 143 -7.01 5.89 -6.58
N GLY A 144 -5.81 5.81 -6.00
CA GLY A 144 -5.56 5.90 -4.56
C GLY A 144 -4.51 6.97 -4.21
N ALA A 145 -4.74 7.70 -3.13
CA ALA A 145 -3.84 8.77 -2.71
C ALA A 145 -2.54 8.23 -2.11
N GLU A 146 -1.50 8.21 -2.93
CA GLU A 146 -0.13 7.80 -2.63
C GLU A 146 0.85 8.71 -3.39
N VAL A 147 2.15 8.65 -3.05
CA VAL A 147 3.18 9.56 -3.60
C VAL A 147 3.58 9.27 -5.05
N PHE A 148 3.13 8.14 -5.60
CA PHE A 148 3.63 7.60 -6.87
C PHE A 148 3.10 8.32 -8.10
N SER A 149 1.82 8.69 -8.17
CA SER A 149 1.28 9.39 -9.33
C SER A 149 1.92 10.76 -9.54
N LEU A 150 2.19 11.49 -8.45
CA LEU A 150 2.96 12.73 -8.52
C LEU A 150 4.43 12.47 -8.95
N ASN A 151 5.01 11.35 -8.53
CA ASN A 151 6.37 10.98 -8.96
C ASN A 151 6.41 10.59 -10.45
N ASN A 152 5.38 9.91 -10.95
CA ASN A 152 5.23 9.59 -12.37
C ASN A 152 5.15 10.87 -13.20
N LEU A 153 4.34 11.85 -12.75
CA LEU A 153 4.27 13.17 -13.37
C LEU A 153 5.65 13.85 -13.44
N PHE A 154 6.45 13.78 -12.37
CA PHE A 154 7.82 14.31 -12.38
C PHE A 154 8.75 13.56 -13.34
N ALA A 155 8.70 12.23 -13.37
CA ALA A 155 9.50 11.43 -14.28
C ALA A 155 9.18 11.76 -15.76
N ALA A 156 7.88 11.85 -16.10
CA ALA A 156 7.45 12.27 -17.44
C ALA A 156 7.84 13.73 -17.75
N ALA A 157 7.74 14.64 -16.79
CA ALA A 157 8.17 16.02 -16.95
C ALA A 157 9.68 16.15 -17.18
N LEU A 158 10.50 15.37 -16.47
CA LEU A 158 11.95 15.34 -16.67
C LEU A 158 12.31 14.85 -18.07
N LEU A 159 11.65 13.79 -18.56
CA LEU A 159 11.87 13.28 -19.92
C LEU A 159 11.42 14.30 -20.99
N PHE A 160 10.28 14.95 -20.80
CA PHE A 160 9.78 15.99 -21.69
C PHE A 160 10.74 17.19 -21.77
N VAL A 161 11.15 17.73 -20.61
CA VAL A 161 12.07 18.85 -20.50
C VAL A 161 13.45 18.48 -21.06
N LEU A 162 13.93 17.27 -20.81
CA LEU A 162 15.18 16.74 -21.38
C LEU A 162 15.15 16.77 -22.91
N LEU A 163 14.07 16.28 -23.52
CA LEU A 163 13.99 16.23 -24.98
C LEU A 163 13.84 17.64 -25.59
N ARG A 164 13.07 18.54 -24.96
CA ARG A 164 13.03 19.96 -25.35
C ARG A 164 14.40 20.62 -25.24
N TYR A 165 15.13 20.33 -24.16
CA TYR A 165 16.49 20.82 -23.98
C TYR A 165 17.41 20.28 -25.08
N ALA A 166 17.34 18.98 -25.39
CA ALA A 166 18.17 18.38 -26.44
C ALA A 166 17.90 18.94 -27.84
N ARG A 167 16.67 19.36 -28.13
CA ARG A 167 16.30 20.02 -29.39
C ARG A 167 16.76 21.46 -29.49
N SER A 168 16.71 22.20 -28.39
CA SER A 168 16.94 23.66 -28.38
C SER A 168 18.33 24.07 -27.89
N GLY A 169 19.00 23.24 -27.10
CA GLY A 169 20.17 23.63 -26.30
C GLY A 169 19.89 24.75 -25.29
N SER A 170 18.61 25.06 -25.04
CA SER A 170 18.19 26.30 -24.38
C SER A 170 18.62 26.35 -22.92
N TRP A 171 19.30 27.44 -22.58
CA TRP A 171 19.68 27.77 -21.20
C TRP A 171 18.46 27.94 -20.27
N VAL A 172 17.33 28.41 -20.81
CA VAL A 172 16.08 28.53 -20.04
C VAL A 172 15.57 27.15 -19.66
N THR A 173 15.55 26.22 -20.62
CA THR A 173 15.10 24.84 -20.39
C THR A 173 16.02 24.09 -19.42
N ALA A 174 17.33 24.34 -19.46
CA ALA A 174 18.28 23.77 -18.49
C ALA A 174 17.99 24.26 -17.05
N ARG A 175 17.69 25.55 -16.86
CA ARG A 175 17.31 26.10 -15.55
C ARG A 175 15.98 25.56 -15.04
N LEU A 176 15.00 25.43 -15.94
CA LEU A 176 13.72 24.79 -15.63
C LEU A 176 13.94 23.34 -15.18
N GLY A 177 14.76 22.58 -15.93
CA GLY A 177 15.14 21.22 -15.57
C GLY A 177 15.82 21.13 -14.21
N ALA A 178 16.77 22.02 -13.91
CA ALA A 178 17.43 22.06 -12.60
C ALA A 178 16.43 22.31 -11.46
N CYS A 179 15.51 23.27 -11.61
CA CYS A 179 14.45 23.52 -10.63
C CYS A 179 13.51 22.32 -10.48
N LEU A 180 13.16 21.67 -11.59
CA LEU A 180 12.29 20.51 -11.61
C LEU A 180 12.91 19.30 -10.88
N CYS A 181 14.22 19.05 -11.06
CA CYS A 181 14.93 18.01 -10.30
C CYS A 181 14.84 18.28 -8.79
N GLY A 182 15.18 19.50 -8.36
CA GLY A 182 15.08 19.87 -6.94
C GLY A 182 13.66 19.69 -6.39
N LEU A 183 12.64 20.09 -7.14
CA LEU A 183 11.25 19.96 -6.75
C LEU A 183 10.80 18.49 -6.68
N ALA A 184 11.19 17.66 -7.64
CA ALA A 184 10.84 16.24 -7.68
C ALA A 184 11.41 15.47 -6.48
N LEU A 185 12.64 15.79 -6.05
CA LEU A 185 13.25 15.22 -4.85
C LEU A 185 12.48 15.52 -3.56
N THR A 186 11.64 16.56 -3.55
CA THR A 186 10.77 16.89 -2.41
C THR A 186 9.45 16.11 -2.41
N ASN A 187 9.14 15.41 -3.51
CA ASN A 187 8.07 14.41 -3.56
C ASN A 187 8.60 13.04 -3.13
N GLN A 188 9.45 12.40 -3.93
CA GLN A 188 9.95 11.05 -3.65
C GLN A 188 11.42 10.90 -4.08
N HIS A 189 12.26 10.31 -3.22
CA HIS A 189 13.70 10.19 -3.47
C HIS A 189 14.09 9.28 -4.63
N THR A 190 13.26 8.33 -5.05
CA THR A 190 13.60 7.42 -6.15
C THR A 190 13.77 8.13 -7.48
N ILE A 191 13.25 9.35 -7.63
CA ILE A 191 13.49 10.19 -8.82
C ILE A 191 14.97 10.51 -9.03
N VAL A 192 15.81 10.43 -7.98
CA VAL A 192 17.27 10.60 -8.10
C VAL A 192 17.89 9.64 -9.13
N LEU A 193 17.28 8.47 -9.34
CA LEU A 193 17.73 7.50 -10.34
C LEU A 193 17.54 7.99 -11.78
N PHE A 194 16.63 8.94 -12.02
CA PHE A 194 16.52 9.70 -13.27
C PHE A 194 17.55 10.83 -13.33
N GLU A 195 17.74 11.53 -12.24
CA GLU A 195 18.60 12.71 -12.18
C GLU A 195 20.09 12.38 -12.32
N LEU A 196 20.52 11.22 -11.80
CA LEU A 196 21.92 10.78 -11.79
C LEU A 196 22.53 10.72 -13.21
N PRO A 197 21.85 10.20 -14.24
CA PRO A 197 22.35 10.29 -15.62
C PRO A 197 22.07 11.64 -16.29
N ILE A 198 20.89 12.23 -16.04
CA ILE A 198 20.42 13.43 -16.75
C ILE A 198 21.29 14.65 -16.42
N ILE A 199 21.56 14.91 -15.14
CA ILE A 199 22.28 16.12 -14.70
C ILE A 199 23.70 16.16 -15.28
N PRO A 200 24.54 15.11 -15.13
CA PRO A 200 25.88 15.12 -15.74
C PRO A 200 25.85 15.27 -17.25
N TRP A 201 24.88 14.67 -17.94
CA TRP A 201 24.77 14.79 -19.39
C TRP A 201 24.42 16.22 -19.84
N VAL A 202 23.50 16.90 -19.13
CA VAL A 202 23.19 18.32 -19.39
C VAL A 202 24.40 19.21 -19.13
N LEU A 203 25.14 18.99 -18.03
CA LEU A 203 26.36 19.74 -17.73
C LEU A 203 27.45 19.50 -18.78
N TYR A 204 27.61 18.26 -19.23
CA TYR A 204 28.57 17.89 -20.27
C TYR A 204 28.22 18.51 -21.63
N THR A 205 26.94 18.54 -22.00
CA THR A 205 26.50 19.19 -23.24
C THR A 205 26.66 20.71 -23.20
N GLN A 206 26.54 21.34 -22.03
CA GLN A 206 26.82 22.78 -21.83
C GLN A 206 28.30 23.11 -21.61
N ARG A 207 29.23 22.14 -21.52
CA ARG A 207 30.62 22.34 -21.06
C ARG A 207 31.37 23.48 -21.73
N ALA A 208 31.12 23.74 -23.02
CA ALA A 208 31.77 24.83 -23.77
C ALA A 208 31.34 26.23 -23.31
N THR A 209 30.16 26.35 -22.70
CA THR A 209 29.60 27.63 -22.22
C THR A 209 29.39 27.65 -20.70
N LEU A 210 29.76 26.57 -19.99
CA LEU A 210 29.52 26.39 -18.56
C LEU A 210 30.54 27.20 -17.75
N THR A 211 30.21 28.45 -17.45
CA THR A 211 30.98 29.28 -16.51
C THR A 211 30.59 28.98 -15.06
N ALA A 212 31.42 29.40 -14.10
CA ALA A 212 31.11 29.29 -12.67
C ALA A 212 29.76 29.97 -12.33
N GLN A 213 29.47 31.13 -12.93
CA GLN A 213 28.19 31.83 -12.76
C GLN A 213 27.00 31.00 -13.24
N ARG A 214 27.13 30.33 -14.39
CA ARG A 214 26.09 29.45 -14.93
C ARG A 214 25.89 28.23 -14.03
N LEU A 215 26.97 27.60 -13.57
CA LEU A 215 26.90 26.48 -12.63
C LEU A 215 26.20 26.88 -11.33
N VAL A 216 26.56 28.03 -10.74
CA VAL A 216 25.89 28.60 -9.57
C VAL A 216 24.41 28.85 -9.84
N THR A 217 24.06 29.37 -11.02
CA THR A 217 22.65 29.60 -11.38
C THR A 217 21.85 28.30 -11.44
N LEU A 218 22.40 27.23 -12.05
CA LEU A 218 21.75 25.92 -12.07
C LEU A 218 21.61 25.35 -10.65
N ALA A 219 22.65 25.48 -9.83
CA ALA A 219 22.61 25.07 -8.43
C ALA A 219 21.52 25.84 -7.66
N LEU A 220 21.43 27.16 -7.82
CA LEU A 220 20.39 27.98 -7.19
C LEU A 220 18.98 27.58 -7.66
N CYS A 221 18.78 27.27 -8.95
CA CYS A 221 17.51 26.75 -9.45
C CYS A 221 17.16 25.40 -8.79
N PHE A 222 18.13 24.48 -8.71
CA PHE A 222 17.95 23.19 -8.03
C PHE A 222 17.61 23.36 -6.54
N PHE A 223 18.36 24.18 -5.81
CA PHE A 223 18.08 24.46 -4.41
C PHE A 223 16.77 25.23 -4.19
N ALA A 224 16.34 26.06 -5.15
CA ALA A 224 15.02 26.68 -5.12
C ALA A 224 13.91 25.61 -5.24
N GLY A 225 14.11 24.58 -6.07
CA GLY A 225 13.23 23.42 -6.13
C GLY A 225 13.14 22.65 -4.81
N LEU A 226 14.23 22.62 -4.02
CA LEU A 226 14.28 21.95 -2.71
C LEU A 226 13.59 22.72 -1.57
N LEU A 227 13.14 23.96 -1.80
CA LEU A 227 12.52 24.79 -0.76
C LEU A 227 11.35 24.13 -0.01
N PRO A 228 10.50 23.26 -0.61
CA PRO A 228 9.49 22.53 0.15
C PRO A 228 10.04 21.75 1.33
N TYR A 229 11.31 21.32 1.36
CA TYR A 229 11.86 20.67 2.56
C TYR A 229 11.88 21.55 3.81
N LEU A 230 11.87 22.88 3.66
CA LEU A 230 11.78 23.81 4.79
C LEU A 230 10.44 23.66 5.55
N TYR A 231 9.41 23.14 4.89
CA TYR A 231 8.13 22.78 5.50
C TYR A 231 8.30 21.92 6.75
N LEU A 232 9.13 20.87 6.69
CA LEU A 232 9.25 19.85 7.73
C LEU A 232 9.65 20.44 9.10
N PRO A 233 10.77 21.18 9.23
CA PRO A 233 11.13 21.82 10.49
C PRO A 233 10.14 22.93 10.89
N LEU A 234 9.62 23.69 9.91
CA LEU A 234 8.69 24.80 10.19
C LEU A 234 7.40 24.32 10.84
N VAL A 235 6.76 23.29 10.30
CA VAL A 235 5.51 22.76 10.87
C VAL A 235 5.76 22.00 12.17
N SER A 236 6.89 21.30 12.28
CA SER A 236 7.25 20.59 13.51
C SER A 236 7.49 21.53 14.69
N TYR A 237 8.05 22.72 14.43
CA TYR A 237 8.23 23.74 15.45
C TYR A 237 6.94 24.52 15.74
N ALA A 238 6.25 24.97 14.69
CA ALA A 238 5.10 25.86 14.84
C ALA A 238 3.82 25.15 15.29
N ARG A 239 3.59 23.92 14.83
CA ARG A 239 2.35 23.15 15.06
C ARG A 239 2.62 21.64 15.09
N PRO A 240 3.32 21.13 16.12
CA PRO A 240 3.58 19.69 16.24
C PRO A 240 2.27 18.89 16.32
N GLN A 241 2.13 17.85 15.50
CA GLN A 241 0.91 17.03 15.43
C GLN A 241 1.09 15.65 16.07
N PRO A 242 0.09 15.14 16.80
CA PRO A 242 0.11 13.76 17.29
C PRO A 242 0.23 12.76 16.15
N GLY A 243 1.15 11.81 16.29
CA GLY A 243 1.45 10.79 15.30
C GLY A 243 2.42 11.20 14.19
N SER A 244 2.87 12.46 14.10
CA SER A 244 3.89 12.83 13.11
C SER A 244 5.22 12.15 13.39
N TRP A 245 5.89 11.73 12.33
CA TRP A 245 7.11 10.93 12.37
C TRP A 245 8.37 11.78 12.57
N GLY A 246 9.27 11.33 13.43
CA GLY A 246 10.58 11.94 13.59
C GLY A 246 10.59 13.23 14.40
N ASP A 247 11.77 13.57 14.91
CA ASP A 247 12.08 14.92 15.34
C ASP A 247 12.88 15.63 14.25
N VAL A 248 12.24 16.54 13.52
CA VAL A 248 12.89 17.35 12.47
C VAL A 248 13.07 18.80 12.92
N THR A 249 12.95 19.10 14.22
CA THR A 249 13.15 20.45 14.76
C THR A 249 14.64 20.82 14.89
N SER A 250 15.51 19.80 14.95
CA SER A 250 16.97 19.96 14.96
C SER A 250 17.58 19.65 13.59
N VAL A 251 18.75 20.22 13.29
CA VAL A 251 19.48 19.92 12.04
C VAL A 251 19.82 18.44 11.94
N ALA A 252 20.30 17.83 13.04
CA ALA A 252 20.63 16.41 13.08
C ALA A 252 19.39 15.53 12.82
N GLY A 253 18.27 15.86 13.46
CA GLY A 253 17.01 15.15 13.27
C GLY A 253 16.42 15.32 11.86
N PHE A 254 16.49 16.53 11.30
CA PHE A 254 16.13 16.80 9.91
C PHE A 254 16.99 15.98 8.93
N VAL A 255 18.32 15.96 9.10
CA VAL A 255 19.23 15.17 8.24
C VAL A 255 18.98 13.67 8.39
N HIS A 256 18.72 13.19 9.61
CA HIS A 256 18.37 11.80 9.88
C HIS A 256 17.07 11.39 9.17
N HIS A 257 16.05 12.25 9.26
CA HIS A 257 14.77 12.04 8.59
C HIS A 257 14.93 12.08 7.06
N LEU A 258 15.65 13.06 6.53
CA LEU A 258 15.93 13.16 5.09
C LEU A 258 16.65 11.91 4.58
N ARG A 259 17.66 11.40 5.30
CA ARG A 259 18.41 10.19 4.90
C ARG A 259 17.65 8.88 5.10
N ARG A 260 16.42 8.91 5.62
CA ARG A 260 15.66 7.72 6.01
C ARG A 260 16.44 6.87 7.02
N GLY A 261 17.08 7.52 7.99
CA GLY A 261 17.94 6.87 8.97
C GLY A 261 17.23 5.80 9.81
N ASP A 262 15.93 5.98 10.09
CA ASP A 262 15.10 5.01 10.82
C ASP A 262 14.95 3.66 10.11
N TYR A 263 15.21 3.59 8.79
CA TYR A 263 15.21 2.36 8.00
C TYR A 263 16.62 1.80 7.74
N GLY A 264 17.68 2.55 8.09
CA GLY A 264 19.09 2.17 7.88
C GLY A 264 19.84 2.90 6.75
N THR A 265 19.24 3.91 6.10
CA THR A 265 19.77 4.61 4.90
C THR A 265 20.00 3.68 3.70
N PHE A 266 19.48 4.05 2.52
CA PHE A 266 19.51 3.20 1.31
C PHE A 266 18.89 1.79 1.47
N ARG A 267 18.01 1.63 2.46
CA ARG A 267 17.18 0.45 2.65
C ARG A 267 15.72 0.83 2.44
N LEU A 268 14.98 -0.08 1.81
CA LEU A 268 13.54 0.06 1.58
C LEU A 268 12.73 -0.40 2.79
N PHE A 269 13.20 -1.43 3.49
CA PHE A 269 12.53 -2.05 4.63
C PHE A 269 13.47 -2.19 5.83
N SER A 270 12.98 -1.96 7.04
CA SER A 270 13.78 -2.07 8.27
C SER A 270 13.90 -3.53 8.71
N THR A 271 14.76 -4.29 8.01
CA THR A 271 15.08 -5.69 8.34
C THR A 271 16.58 -5.94 8.21
N ASP A 272 17.06 -6.88 9.03
CA ASP A 272 18.40 -7.46 8.91
C ASP A 272 18.37 -8.88 8.32
N LYS A 273 17.18 -9.38 7.96
CA LYS A 273 17.05 -10.67 7.26
C LYS A 273 17.60 -10.56 5.85
N GLU A 274 18.34 -11.58 5.42
CA GLU A 274 18.69 -11.74 4.02
C GLU A 274 17.43 -11.89 3.17
N THR A 275 17.45 -11.30 1.98
CA THR A 275 16.33 -11.27 1.02
C THR A 275 16.84 -11.66 -0.36
N GLU A 276 15.92 -11.84 -1.30
CA GLU A 276 16.20 -12.32 -2.65
C GLU A 276 17.24 -11.47 -3.37
N GLY A 277 18.10 -12.11 -4.18
CA GLY A 277 19.15 -11.43 -4.93
C GLY A 277 18.64 -10.58 -6.10
N LEU A 278 19.52 -9.73 -6.62
CA LEU A 278 19.25 -8.83 -7.76
C LEU A 278 18.69 -9.57 -8.98
N SER A 279 19.21 -10.76 -9.30
CA SER A 279 18.78 -11.53 -10.48
C SER A 279 17.30 -11.89 -10.44
N LEU A 280 16.82 -12.41 -9.30
CA LEU A 280 15.41 -12.77 -9.11
C LEU A 280 14.52 -11.52 -9.17
N ARG A 281 14.94 -10.42 -8.54
CA ARG A 281 14.22 -9.15 -8.59
C ARG A 281 14.06 -8.60 -10.00
N LEU A 282 15.13 -8.63 -10.80
CA LEU A 282 15.09 -8.24 -12.20
C LEU A 282 14.18 -9.16 -13.02
N GLN A 283 14.25 -10.47 -12.80
CA GLN A 283 13.37 -11.44 -13.45
C GLN A 283 11.90 -11.14 -13.16
N LEU A 284 11.56 -10.88 -11.90
CA LEU A 284 10.19 -10.54 -11.48
C LEU A 284 9.70 -9.24 -12.10
N TYR A 285 10.54 -8.20 -12.15
CA TYR A 285 10.19 -6.93 -12.82
C TYR A 285 9.89 -7.13 -14.31
N PHE A 286 10.78 -7.80 -15.05
CA PHE A 286 10.57 -8.00 -16.50
C PHE A 286 9.42 -8.97 -16.79
N ALA A 287 9.19 -9.96 -15.93
CA ALA A 287 8.02 -10.84 -16.02
C ALA A 287 6.73 -10.04 -15.84
N ASP A 288 6.64 -9.19 -14.82
CA ASP A 288 5.47 -8.33 -14.58
C ASP A 288 5.24 -7.33 -15.73
N LEU A 289 6.30 -6.67 -16.20
CA LEU A 289 6.22 -5.70 -17.29
C LEU A 289 5.56 -6.29 -18.55
N VAL A 290 5.94 -7.51 -18.92
CA VAL A 290 5.45 -8.18 -20.14
C VAL A 290 4.16 -8.94 -19.89
N GLN A 291 3.98 -9.61 -18.75
CA GLN A 291 2.82 -10.46 -18.52
C GLN A 291 1.61 -9.68 -18.03
N ARG A 292 1.83 -8.63 -17.24
CA ARG A 292 0.78 -7.89 -16.52
C ARG A 292 0.59 -6.48 -17.05
N GLN A 293 1.67 -5.71 -17.21
CA GLN A 293 1.54 -4.27 -17.48
C GLN A 293 1.10 -3.98 -18.92
N GLY A 294 1.85 -4.48 -19.91
CA GLY A 294 1.60 -4.18 -21.31
C GLY A 294 1.20 -5.38 -22.19
N GLY A 295 1.08 -6.56 -21.58
CA GLY A 295 0.95 -7.83 -22.30
C GLY A 295 2.17 -8.15 -23.17
N TYR A 296 2.14 -9.29 -23.86
CA TYR A 296 3.24 -9.76 -24.70
C TYR A 296 3.59 -8.83 -25.88
N VAL A 297 2.77 -7.80 -26.14
CA VAL A 297 2.98 -6.79 -27.19
C VAL A 297 3.97 -5.70 -26.75
N LEU A 298 4.01 -5.36 -25.45
CA LEU A 298 4.83 -4.25 -24.96
C LEU A 298 6.33 -4.50 -25.15
N GLY A 299 6.82 -5.68 -24.79
CA GLY A 299 8.25 -6.02 -24.88
C GLY A 299 8.81 -5.83 -26.29
N PRO A 300 8.25 -6.48 -27.33
CA PRO A 300 8.70 -6.31 -28.71
C PRO A 300 8.64 -4.86 -29.21
N LEU A 301 7.56 -4.13 -28.93
CA LEU A 301 7.45 -2.71 -29.33
C LEU A 301 8.49 -1.84 -28.62
N ALA A 302 8.71 -2.06 -27.31
CA ALA A 302 9.71 -1.34 -26.54
C ALA A 302 11.13 -1.61 -27.06
N LEU A 303 11.45 -2.85 -27.47
CA LEU A 303 12.75 -3.16 -28.10
C LEU A 303 12.95 -2.43 -29.43
N VAL A 304 11.93 -2.43 -30.29
CA VAL A 304 11.96 -1.70 -31.57
C VAL A 304 12.09 -0.19 -31.33
N GLY A 305 11.35 0.36 -30.36
CA GLY A 305 11.41 1.77 -30.02
C GLY A 305 12.72 2.20 -29.38
N CYS A 306 13.29 1.37 -28.49
CA CYS A 306 14.62 1.58 -27.93
C CYS A 306 15.65 1.61 -29.06
N GLY A 307 15.65 0.62 -29.96
CA GLY A 307 16.52 0.62 -31.14
C GLY A 307 16.32 1.84 -32.04
N SER A 308 15.06 2.20 -32.33
CA SER A 308 14.73 3.40 -33.10
C SER A 308 15.27 4.67 -32.45
N SER A 309 15.13 4.82 -31.13
CA SER A 309 15.59 5.97 -30.35
C SER A 309 17.11 6.15 -30.38
N LEU A 310 17.86 5.05 -30.54
CA LEU A 310 19.32 5.04 -30.64
C LEU A 310 19.84 5.37 -32.03
N VAL A 311 18.99 5.31 -33.06
CA VAL A 311 19.40 5.47 -34.47
C VAL A 311 18.81 6.73 -35.10
N HIS A 312 17.57 7.10 -34.75
CA HIS A 312 16.82 8.15 -35.44
C HIS A 312 16.51 9.35 -34.53
N GLY A 313 16.59 10.56 -35.10
CA GLY A 313 16.29 11.82 -34.41
C GLY A 313 17.39 12.22 -33.42
N HIS A 314 17.24 11.82 -32.16
CA HIS A 314 18.06 12.25 -31.03
C HIS A 314 18.82 11.08 -30.38
N HIS A 315 19.72 10.42 -31.11
CA HIS A 315 20.44 9.23 -30.66
C HIS A 315 21.18 9.40 -29.31
N ALA A 316 21.76 10.58 -29.04
CA ALA A 316 22.40 10.88 -27.76
C ALA A 316 21.39 10.88 -26.59
N VAL A 317 20.16 11.37 -26.83
CA VAL A 317 19.07 11.30 -25.85
C VAL A 317 18.55 9.86 -25.73
N GLY A 318 18.45 9.13 -26.84
CA GLY A 318 18.14 7.69 -26.83
C GLY A 318 19.08 6.89 -25.94
N ALA A 319 20.39 7.13 -26.08
CA ALA A 319 21.41 6.50 -25.25
C ALA A 319 21.27 6.91 -23.78
N LEU A 320 21.00 8.20 -23.49
CA LEU A 320 20.78 8.67 -22.13
C LEU A 320 19.54 8.06 -21.48
N VAL A 321 18.43 7.95 -22.21
CA VAL A 321 17.19 7.32 -21.73
C VAL A 321 17.42 5.84 -21.44
N LEU A 322 18.18 5.13 -22.28
CA LEU A 322 18.59 3.75 -22.01
C LEU A 322 19.44 3.64 -20.74
N ILE A 323 20.45 4.51 -20.59
CA ILE A 323 21.27 4.57 -19.37
C ILE A 323 20.39 4.85 -18.15
N THR A 324 19.42 5.76 -18.27
CA THR A 324 18.49 6.11 -17.19
C THR A 324 17.62 4.92 -16.79
N PHE A 325 17.06 4.21 -17.75
CA PHE A 325 16.32 2.97 -17.51
C PHE A 325 17.19 1.93 -16.80
N THR A 326 18.41 1.70 -17.28
CA THR A 326 19.33 0.73 -16.67
C THR A 326 19.74 1.14 -15.26
N VAL A 327 20.08 2.41 -15.03
CA VAL A 327 20.44 2.94 -13.70
C VAL A 327 19.27 2.80 -12.74
N TYR A 328 18.04 3.11 -13.17
CA TYR A 328 16.87 2.93 -12.33
C TYR A 328 16.63 1.46 -11.99
N VAL A 329 16.51 0.61 -13.01
CA VAL A 329 16.15 -0.80 -12.83
C VAL A 329 17.24 -1.53 -12.05
N VAL A 330 18.52 -1.35 -12.36
CA VAL A 330 19.59 -2.02 -11.60
C VAL A 330 19.75 -1.39 -10.22
N GLY A 331 19.77 -0.06 -10.12
CA GLY A 331 20.01 0.66 -8.87
C GLY A 331 18.91 0.42 -7.83
N PHE A 332 17.64 0.52 -8.20
CA PHE A 332 16.53 0.25 -7.30
C PHE A 332 16.54 -1.20 -6.79
N HIS A 333 16.64 -2.18 -7.70
CA HIS A 333 16.58 -3.60 -7.32
C HIS A 333 17.81 -4.06 -6.53
N ALA A 334 18.96 -3.41 -6.69
CA ALA A 334 20.16 -3.67 -5.89
C ALA A 334 20.03 -3.11 -4.46
N LEU A 335 19.31 -2.00 -4.28
CA LEU A 335 19.11 -1.36 -2.97
C LEU A 335 17.86 -1.86 -2.23
N ALA A 336 16.89 -2.42 -2.94
CA ALA A 336 15.71 -3.03 -2.33
C ALA A 336 16.10 -4.16 -1.36
N ASN A 337 15.36 -4.34 -0.27
CA ASN A 337 15.64 -5.36 0.75
C ASN A 337 14.35 -5.89 1.40
N LEU A 338 13.30 -6.06 0.60
CA LEU A 338 12.03 -6.68 0.99
C LEU A 338 12.06 -8.17 0.65
N PRO A 339 11.58 -9.05 1.56
CA PRO A 339 11.36 -10.46 1.23
C PRO A 339 10.16 -10.58 0.28
N LEU A 340 10.39 -11.14 -0.90
CA LEU A 340 9.41 -11.18 -2.00
C LEU A 340 8.56 -12.45 -2.00
N ASN A 341 8.85 -13.39 -1.10
CA ASN A 341 8.00 -14.55 -0.83
C ASN A 341 6.71 -14.21 -0.05
N GLU A 342 6.61 -12.99 0.51
CA GLU A 342 5.41 -12.48 1.15
C GLU A 342 4.63 -11.59 0.16
N GLY A 343 3.40 -11.98 -0.19
CA GLY A 343 2.59 -11.31 -1.22
C GLY A 343 2.48 -9.79 -1.02
N LEU A 344 2.16 -9.33 0.20
CA LEU A 344 2.02 -7.90 0.48
C LEU A 344 3.33 -7.14 0.27
N LEU A 345 4.46 -7.72 0.66
CA LEU A 345 5.77 -7.10 0.51
C LEU A 345 6.25 -7.12 -0.95
N TYR A 346 5.85 -8.14 -1.72
CA TYR A 346 5.96 -8.12 -3.17
C TYR A 346 5.15 -6.95 -3.76
N GLY A 347 3.88 -6.76 -3.38
CA GLY A 347 3.06 -5.60 -3.74
C GLY A 347 3.71 -4.25 -3.42
N VAL A 348 4.27 -4.11 -2.21
CA VAL A 348 5.01 -2.91 -1.77
C VAL A 348 6.28 -2.69 -2.59
N HIS A 349 6.93 -3.74 -3.10
CA HIS A 349 8.07 -3.61 -3.99
C HIS A 349 7.65 -3.18 -5.40
N MET A 350 6.54 -3.71 -5.92
CA MET A 350 6.06 -3.42 -7.29
C MET A 350 5.75 -1.95 -7.53
N ARG A 351 5.28 -1.20 -6.53
CA ARG A 351 4.91 0.22 -6.68
C ARG A 351 6.02 1.12 -7.23
N PHE A 352 7.28 0.72 -7.07
CA PHE A 352 8.46 1.41 -7.58
C PHE A 352 8.80 1.08 -9.04
N TRP A 353 8.09 0.15 -9.66
CA TRP A 353 8.26 -0.23 -11.08
C TRP A 353 7.57 0.75 -12.04
N GLN A 354 6.72 1.66 -11.53
CA GLN A 354 5.99 2.62 -12.36
C GLN A 354 6.90 3.57 -13.14
N GLN A 355 7.96 4.10 -12.51
CA GLN A 355 8.85 5.06 -13.17
C GLN A 355 9.64 4.45 -14.35
N PRO A 356 10.26 3.26 -14.25
CA PRO A 356 10.89 2.64 -15.41
C PRO A 356 9.85 2.14 -16.43
N ASN A 357 8.61 1.84 -16.01
CA ASN A 357 7.52 1.56 -16.94
C ASN A 357 7.22 2.77 -17.85
N ILE A 358 7.31 4.01 -17.36
CA ILE A 358 7.16 5.21 -18.22
C ILE A 358 8.11 5.14 -19.41
N ILE A 359 9.38 4.80 -19.19
CA ILE A 359 10.37 4.66 -20.28
C ILE A 359 10.02 3.49 -21.20
N ALA A 360 9.64 2.33 -20.65
CA ALA A 360 9.26 1.16 -21.43
C ALA A 360 8.06 1.44 -22.36
N PHE A 361 7.03 2.12 -21.83
CA PHE A 361 5.84 2.51 -22.58
C PHE A 361 6.12 3.65 -23.59
N LEU A 362 7.01 4.60 -23.26
CA LEU A 362 7.52 5.56 -24.25
C LEU A 362 8.23 4.86 -25.41
N TRP A 363 9.10 3.90 -25.13
CA TRP A 363 9.71 3.10 -26.18
C TRP A 363 8.66 2.30 -26.97
N ALA A 364 7.65 1.73 -26.32
CA ALA A 364 6.60 1.03 -27.06
C ALA A 364 5.86 1.98 -28.03
N GLY A 365 5.55 3.20 -27.60
CA GLY A 365 5.01 4.26 -28.45
C GLY A 365 5.93 4.60 -29.63
N LEU A 366 7.23 4.78 -29.40
CA LEU A 366 8.23 5.01 -30.46
C LEU A 366 8.34 3.83 -31.42
N GLY A 367 8.28 2.60 -30.91
CA GLY A 367 8.32 1.37 -31.70
C GLY A 367 7.11 1.27 -32.63
N LEU A 368 5.91 1.54 -32.10
CA LEU A 368 4.69 1.60 -32.90
C LEU A 368 4.77 2.70 -33.95
N GLY A 369 5.21 3.91 -33.58
CA GLY A 369 5.40 5.03 -34.51
C GLY A 369 6.37 4.69 -35.65
N TYR A 370 7.49 4.03 -35.31
CA TYR A 370 8.50 3.57 -36.29
C TYR A 370 7.96 2.51 -37.26
N LEU A 371 7.13 1.57 -36.77
CA LEU A 371 6.49 0.56 -37.61
C LEU A 371 5.41 1.19 -38.51
N LEU A 372 4.58 2.09 -37.98
CA LEU A 372 3.57 2.83 -38.74
C LEU A 372 4.20 3.71 -39.83
N GLY A 373 5.41 4.22 -39.60
CA GLY A 373 6.19 4.94 -40.61
C GLY A 373 6.47 4.11 -41.88
N ARG A 374 6.47 2.78 -41.79
CA ARG A 374 6.63 1.85 -42.93
C ARG A 374 5.34 1.60 -43.70
N VAL A 375 4.19 1.90 -43.11
CA VAL A 375 2.90 1.79 -43.79
C VAL A 375 2.73 3.00 -44.72
N PRO A 376 2.26 2.86 -45.96
CA PRO A 376 2.03 4.00 -46.86
C PRO A 376 1.20 5.10 -46.23
N SER A 377 1.62 6.35 -46.38
CA SER A 377 0.89 7.52 -45.86
C SER A 377 -0.51 7.60 -46.48
N GLY A 378 -1.52 7.94 -45.68
CA GLY A 378 -2.89 8.08 -46.14
C GLY A 378 -3.91 7.54 -45.15
N ALA A 379 -5.08 7.11 -45.65
CA ALA A 379 -6.14 6.53 -44.84
C ALA A 379 -5.71 5.24 -44.14
N LEU A 380 -4.91 4.39 -44.81
CA LEU A 380 -4.44 3.11 -44.26
C LEU A 380 -3.59 3.31 -43.00
N ARG A 381 -2.55 4.15 -43.04
CA ARG A 381 -1.71 4.42 -41.86
C ARG A 381 -2.52 4.96 -40.68
N ARG A 382 -3.45 5.89 -40.94
CA ARG A 382 -4.35 6.44 -39.91
C ARG A 382 -5.28 5.36 -39.33
N GLY A 383 -5.84 4.50 -40.19
CA GLY A 383 -6.68 3.38 -39.77
C GLY A 383 -5.93 2.37 -38.90
N VAL A 384 -4.72 1.97 -39.30
CA VAL A 384 -3.87 1.05 -38.52
C VAL A 384 -3.45 1.67 -37.19
N ALA A 385 -3.08 2.96 -37.19
CA ALA A 385 -2.73 3.67 -35.97
C ALA A 385 -3.91 3.71 -34.99
N LEU A 386 -5.10 4.11 -35.46
CA LEU A 386 -6.31 4.16 -34.64
C LEU A 386 -6.71 2.77 -34.13
N ALA A 387 -6.67 1.75 -35.00
CA ALA A 387 -6.98 0.37 -34.61
C ALA A 387 -6.00 -0.14 -33.54
N SER A 388 -4.70 0.13 -33.68
CA SER A 388 -3.69 -0.28 -32.69
C SER A 388 -3.94 0.39 -31.33
N LEU A 389 -4.23 1.69 -31.34
CA LEU A 389 -4.55 2.45 -30.13
C LEU A 389 -5.83 1.94 -29.45
N LEU A 390 -6.88 1.69 -30.23
CA LEU A 390 -8.14 1.14 -29.71
C LEU A 390 -7.93 -0.27 -29.16
N CYS A 391 -7.23 -1.15 -29.87
CA CYS A 391 -6.97 -2.52 -29.40
C CYS A 391 -6.18 -2.54 -28.09
N VAL A 392 -5.12 -1.72 -27.97
CA VAL A 392 -4.33 -1.65 -26.74
C VAL A 392 -5.13 -0.99 -25.62
N GLY A 393 -5.70 0.20 -25.86
CA GLY A 393 -6.44 0.94 -24.84
C GLY A 393 -7.69 0.21 -24.34
N VAL A 394 -8.55 -0.25 -25.24
CA VAL A 394 -9.77 -1.00 -24.90
C VAL A 394 -9.42 -2.39 -24.35
N GLY A 395 -8.39 -3.05 -24.88
CA GLY A 395 -7.94 -4.35 -24.37
C GLY A 395 -7.46 -4.27 -22.92
N GLN A 396 -6.64 -3.26 -22.60
CA GLN A 396 -6.18 -3.00 -21.23
C GLN A 396 -7.35 -2.61 -20.31
N LEU A 397 -8.21 -1.70 -20.77
CA LEU A 397 -9.42 -1.31 -20.04
C LEU A 397 -10.28 -2.54 -19.70
N HIS A 398 -10.63 -3.35 -20.70
CA HIS A 398 -11.44 -4.55 -20.51
C HIS A 398 -10.79 -5.56 -19.56
N THR A 399 -9.48 -5.78 -19.67
CA THR A 399 -8.75 -6.77 -18.88
C THR A 399 -8.64 -6.35 -17.41
N TRP A 400 -8.33 -5.08 -17.15
CA TRP A 400 -7.94 -4.62 -15.82
C TRP A 400 -9.00 -3.80 -15.08
N HIS A 401 -10.11 -3.41 -15.73
CA HIS A 401 -11.15 -2.62 -15.09
C HIS A 401 -11.71 -3.29 -13.84
N HIS A 402 -11.96 -4.60 -13.83
CA HIS A 402 -12.52 -5.30 -12.67
C HIS A 402 -11.68 -5.13 -11.39
N VAL A 403 -10.36 -5.27 -11.51
CA VAL A 403 -9.41 -5.13 -10.40
C VAL A 403 -9.01 -3.67 -10.12
N SER A 404 -9.08 -2.80 -11.13
CA SER A 404 -8.71 -1.38 -10.99
C SER A 404 -9.86 -0.47 -10.56
N ASP A 405 -11.12 -0.93 -10.69
CA ASP A 405 -12.30 -0.21 -10.23
C ASP A 405 -12.42 -0.25 -8.72
N GLN A 406 -12.06 0.83 -8.04
CA GLN A 406 -12.11 0.93 -6.58
C GLN A 406 -13.30 1.76 -6.08
N SER A 407 -14.29 2.04 -6.95
CA SER A 407 -15.43 2.92 -6.65
C SER A 407 -16.30 2.46 -5.46
N GLN A 408 -16.29 1.16 -5.15
CA GLN A 408 -17.01 0.57 -4.03
C GLN A 408 -16.11 0.18 -2.84
N ALA A 409 -14.79 0.42 -2.94
CA ALA A 409 -13.80 -0.03 -1.97
C ALA A 409 -13.81 0.86 -0.70
N THR A 410 -14.73 0.55 0.21
CA THR A 410 -14.89 1.25 1.50
C THR A 410 -14.29 0.48 2.68
N TYR A 411 -13.69 -0.69 2.41
CA TYR A 411 -13.28 -1.67 3.41
C TYR A 411 -12.25 -1.14 4.42
N ILE A 412 -11.26 -0.36 3.99
CA ILE A 412 -10.20 0.16 4.89
C ILE A 412 -10.79 1.13 5.92
N ALA A 413 -11.63 2.06 5.48
CA ALA A 413 -12.32 3.00 6.36
C ALA A 413 -13.31 2.29 7.30
N GLN A 414 -14.08 1.34 6.77
CA GLN A 414 -15.03 0.52 7.54
C GLN A 414 -14.31 -0.33 8.60
N TYR A 415 -13.18 -0.93 8.25
CA TYR A 415 -12.35 -1.69 9.17
C TYR A 415 -11.81 -0.82 10.31
N ALA A 416 -11.30 0.37 10.01
CA ALA A 416 -10.85 1.30 11.04
C ALA A 416 -12.00 1.77 11.96
N LYS A 417 -13.22 1.97 11.42
CA LYS A 417 -14.41 2.23 12.24
C LYS A 417 -14.79 1.02 13.09
N ALA A 418 -14.69 -0.19 12.56
CA ALA A 418 -14.98 -1.43 13.26
C ALA A 418 -14.00 -1.71 14.42
N LEU A 419 -12.75 -1.25 14.32
CA LEU A 419 -11.78 -1.28 15.42
C LEU A 419 -12.12 -0.24 16.50
N LEU A 420 -12.47 0.98 16.11
CA LEU A 420 -12.66 2.09 17.03
C LEU A 420 -14.03 2.12 17.71
N LYS A 421 -15.12 1.85 16.98
CA LYS A 421 -16.49 2.01 17.50
C LYS A 421 -16.80 1.17 18.74
N PRO A 422 -16.35 -0.10 18.85
CA PRO A 422 -16.59 -0.91 20.04
C PRO A 422 -15.84 -0.44 21.30
N LEU A 423 -14.86 0.47 21.18
CA LEU A 423 -14.07 0.94 22.31
C LEU A 423 -14.88 1.85 23.25
N PRO A 424 -14.73 1.72 24.58
CA PRO A 424 -15.30 2.67 25.53
C PRO A 424 -14.80 4.10 25.30
N PRO A 425 -15.54 5.13 25.78
CA PRO A 425 -15.08 6.50 25.73
C PRO A 425 -13.74 6.70 26.45
N ASN A 426 -12.85 7.50 25.87
CA ASN A 426 -11.51 7.80 26.41
C ASN A 426 -10.56 6.59 26.56
N ALA A 427 -10.78 5.52 25.80
CA ALA A 427 -9.90 4.34 25.79
C ALA A 427 -8.47 4.68 25.34
N LEU A 428 -7.49 3.91 25.81
CA LEU A 428 -6.12 3.89 25.29
C LEU A 428 -5.95 2.68 24.37
N LEU A 429 -5.53 2.91 23.13
CA LEU A 429 -5.28 1.88 22.14
C LEU A 429 -3.80 1.91 21.71
N PHE A 430 -3.10 0.81 21.95
CA PHE A 430 -1.81 0.54 21.33
C PHE A 430 -2.02 -0.23 20.03
N VAL A 431 -1.27 0.12 18.99
CA VAL A 431 -1.38 -0.52 17.66
C VAL A 431 0.00 -1.00 17.22
N ASN A 432 0.07 -2.24 16.74
CA ASN A 432 1.32 -2.84 16.29
C ASN A 432 1.42 -3.05 14.76
N TYR A 433 0.31 -2.87 14.02
CA TYR A 433 0.27 -3.07 12.56
C TYR A 433 0.02 -1.77 11.79
N ASP A 434 0.68 -1.64 10.63
CA ASP A 434 0.69 -0.41 9.85
C ASP A 434 -0.70 -0.03 9.34
N LEU A 435 -1.43 -0.95 8.70
CA LEU A 435 -2.76 -0.66 8.16
C LEU A 435 -3.75 -0.17 9.23
N GLN A 436 -3.73 -0.79 10.41
CA GLN A 436 -4.56 -0.37 11.54
C GLN A 436 -4.19 1.05 11.97
N TRP A 437 -2.90 1.34 12.08
CA TRP A 437 -2.39 2.65 12.48
C TRP A 437 -2.74 3.74 11.46
N THR A 438 -2.44 3.54 10.18
CA THR A 438 -2.64 4.55 9.14
C THR A 438 -4.12 4.85 8.93
N ALA A 439 -4.97 3.83 8.85
CA ALA A 439 -6.41 4.00 8.62
C ALA A 439 -7.13 4.67 9.80
N MET A 440 -6.84 4.27 11.05
CA MET A 440 -7.46 4.91 12.23
C MET A 440 -7.02 6.37 12.39
N ARG A 441 -5.77 6.69 12.02
CA ARG A 441 -5.29 8.07 12.04
C ARG A 441 -5.99 8.94 11.03
N TYR A 442 -6.18 8.47 9.80
CA TYR A 442 -6.98 9.19 8.82
C TYR A 442 -8.37 9.53 9.40
N LEU A 443 -9.06 8.55 10.00
CA LEU A 443 -10.38 8.77 10.59
C LEU A 443 -10.35 9.81 11.73
N GLN A 444 -9.39 9.73 12.64
CA GLN A 444 -9.30 10.69 13.76
C GLN A 444 -8.92 12.09 13.28
N ARG A 445 -8.02 12.18 12.30
CA ARG A 445 -7.42 13.44 11.88
C ARG A 445 -8.27 14.11 10.80
N CYS A 446 -8.55 13.44 9.70
CA CYS A 446 -9.28 14.04 8.59
C CYS A 446 -10.80 14.04 8.80
N GLU A 447 -11.36 13.06 9.52
CA GLU A 447 -12.82 12.92 9.68
C GLU A 447 -13.33 13.22 11.10
N ASN A 448 -12.43 13.55 12.04
CA ASN A 448 -12.77 13.79 13.45
C ASN A 448 -13.59 12.64 14.09
N TYR A 449 -13.32 11.41 13.68
CA TYR A 449 -14.02 10.22 14.17
C TYR A 449 -13.32 9.65 15.41
N ARG A 450 -14.05 9.47 16.52
CA ARG A 450 -13.53 9.00 17.82
C ARG A 450 -12.27 9.74 18.30
N PRO A 451 -12.26 11.10 18.34
CA PRO A 451 -11.12 11.88 18.83
C PRO A 451 -10.88 11.69 20.34
N ASP A 452 -11.81 11.07 21.06
CA ASP A 452 -11.70 10.73 22.47
C ASP A 452 -10.72 9.57 22.75
N VAL A 453 -10.53 8.67 21.78
CA VAL A 453 -9.63 7.51 21.92
C VAL A 453 -8.18 7.96 21.73
N THR A 454 -7.31 7.62 22.66
CA THR A 454 -5.87 7.87 22.50
C THR A 454 -5.23 6.70 21.78
N ILE A 455 -4.68 6.92 20.58
CA ILE A 455 -4.03 5.87 19.76
C ILE A 455 -2.51 6.10 19.74
N LEU A 456 -1.74 5.04 19.98
CA LEU A 456 -0.28 5.04 19.92
C LEU A 456 0.24 3.84 19.12
N ASN A 457 1.18 4.09 18.21
CA ASN A 457 1.90 3.04 17.49
C ASN A 457 3.09 2.55 18.31
N LEU A 458 3.14 1.25 18.59
CA LEU A 458 4.21 0.65 19.40
C LEU A 458 5.58 0.77 18.73
N SER A 459 5.67 0.56 17.41
CA SER A 459 6.92 0.67 16.65
C SER A 459 7.47 2.10 16.71
N MET A 460 6.63 3.12 16.56
CA MET A 460 7.07 4.52 16.65
C MET A 460 7.63 4.88 18.03
N MET A 461 7.07 4.28 19.09
CA MET A 461 7.55 4.51 20.45
C MET A 461 8.95 3.93 20.70
N THR A 462 9.45 3.04 19.84
CA THR A 462 10.80 2.48 19.98
C THR A 462 11.90 3.45 19.58
N TYR A 463 11.59 4.46 18.76
CA TYR A 463 12.57 5.46 18.35
C TYR A 463 12.84 6.48 19.46
N LYS A 464 14.11 6.80 19.71
CA LYS A 464 14.53 7.79 20.72
C LYS A 464 13.90 9.17 20.51
N TRP A 465 13.66 9.56 19.25
CA TRP A 465 13.04 10.85 18.92
C TRP A 465 11.58 10.95 19.40
N PHE A 466 10.90 9.83 19.69
CA PHE A 466 9.53 9.83 20.21
C PHE A 466 9.42 10.59 21.54
N ALA A 467 10.51 10.68 22.31
CA ALA A 467 10.57 11.45 23.54
C ALA A 467 10.13 12.92 23.37
N THR A 468 10.35 13.49 22.18
CA THR A 468 9.97 14.87 21.81
C THR A 468 8.47 15.04 21.54
N LYS A 469 7.75 13.94 21.27
CA LYS A 469 6.32 13.92 20.94
C LYS A 469 5.42 13.67 22.15
N ARG A 470 5.97 13.22 23.29
CA ARG A 470 5.20 12.82 24.48
C ARG A 470 4.29 13.94 25.02
N ALA A 471 4.69 15.20 24.91
CA ALA A 471 3.89 16.35 25.31
C ALA A 471 2.55 16.47 24.55
N LEU A 472 2.46 15.85 23.36
CA LEU A 472 1.24 15.76 22.56
C LEU A 472 0.22 14.76 23.13
N TYR A 473 0.62 13.98 24.14
CA TYR A 473 -0.22 13.00 24.83
C TYR A 473 -0.31 13.31 26.34
N PRO A 474 -0.87 14.47 26.74
CA PRO A 474 -0.81 14.97 28.11
C PRO A 474 -1.53 14.09 29.14
N LYS A 475 -2.41 13.18 28.68
CA LYS A 475 -3.14 12.23 29.54
C LYS A 475 -2.30 10.99 29.90
N LEU A 476 -1.19 10.74 29.21
CA LEU A 476 -0.33 9.57 29.39
C LEU A 476 0.91 9.89 30.21
N THR A 477 1.26 8.97 31.09
CA THR A 477 2.51 9.01 31.85
C THR A 477 3.51 8.06 31.20
N PHE A 478 4.63 8.58 30.73
CA PHE A 478 5.70 7.78 30.11
C PHE A 478 6.81 7.51 31.13
N PRO A 479 7.16 6.24 31.42
CA PRO A 479 8.19 5.92 32.43
C PRO A 479 9.61 6.31 32.01
N GLY A 480 9.87 6.43 30.71
CA GLY A 480 11.16 6.80 30.13
C GLY A 480 11.01 7.44 28.76
N SER A 481 12.11 7.53 28.04
CA SER A 481 12.24 8.22 26.74
C SER A 481 11.65 7.45 25.56
N HIS A 482 11.88 6.14 25.48
CA HIS A 482 11.44 5.27 24.38
C HIS A 482 11.12 3.85 24.87
N LEU A 483 10.27 3.15 24.13
CA LEU A 483 9.87 1.76 24.37
C LEU A 483 10.99 0.82 23.93
N VAL A 484 11.34 -0.15 24.78
CA VAL A 484 12.31 -1.20 24.43
C VAL A 484 11.61 -2.56 24.38
N PRO A 485 11.46 -3.16 23.19
CA PRO A 485 10.86 -4.50 23.04
C PRO A 485 11.63 -5.58 23.81
N ALA A 486 10.90 -6.52 24.41
CA ALA A 486 11.49 -7.65 25.13
C ALA A 486 12.36 -8.58 24.24
N SER A 487 12.12 -8.62 22.91
CA SER A 487 12.91 -9.38 21.95
C SER A 487 14.38 -8.96 21.87
N LEU A 488 14.73 -7.75 22.32
CA LEU A 488 16.11 -7.27 22.23
C LEU A 488 17.02 -7.90 23.30
N HIS A 489 16.51 -8.72 24.23
CA HIS A 489 17.28 -9.40 25.30
C HIS A 489 18.40 -8.52 25.88
N VAL A 490 18.03 -7.40 26.52
CA VAL A 490 19.05 -6.56 27.13
C VAL A 490 18.77 -6.38 28.61
N SER A 491 19.66 -7.01 29.38
CA SER A 491 20.04 -6.76 30.76
C SER A 491 20.02 -5.28 31.17
N ALA A 492 20.25 -5.02 32.46
CA ALA A 492 20.30 -3.73 33.17
C ALA A 492 20.89 -2.48 32.45
N VAL A 493 21.59 -2.64 31.32
CA VAL A 493 22.10 -1.57 30.44
C VAL A 493 20.98 -0.74 29.80
N VAL A 494 19.80 -1.30 29.49
CA VAL A 494 18.67 -0.54 28.89
C VAL A 494 18.06 0.48 29.85
N VAL A 495 18.05 0.17 31.15
CA VAL A 495 17.61 1.11 32.19
C VAL A 495 18.57 2.31 32.27
N GLN A 496 19.85 2.15 31.88
CA GLN A 496 20.83 3.23 31.89
C GLN A 496 20.63 4.27 30.77
N GLU A 497 20.05 3.91 29.62
CA GLU A 497 19.74 4.86 28.53
C GLU A 497 18.34 5.51 28.65
N GLY A 498 17.63 5.27 29.76
CA GLY A 498 16.31 5.85 30.01
C GLY A 498 15.19 5.27 29.14
N GLY A 499 15.32 4.03 28.64
CA GLY A 499 14.23 3.29 27.99
C GLY A 499 13.22 2.72 29.01
N PHE A 500 12.08 2.22 28.52
CA PHE A 500 11.06 1.55 29.36
C PHE A 500 10.41 0.36 28.65
N SER A 501 9.90 -0.61 29.43
CA SER A 501 9.15 -1.76 28.90
C SER A 501 7.65 -1.45 28.74
N LEU A 502 6.96 -2.24 27.92
CA LEU A 502 5.50 -2.12 27.77
C LEU A 502 4.78 -2.34 29.11
N LEU A 503 5.28 -3.27 29.94
CA LEU A 503 4.78 -3.49 31.29
C LEU A 503 4.85 -2.21 32.13
N GLN A 504 6.01 -1.54 32.19
CA GLN A 504 6.17 -0.28 32.94
C GLN A 504 5.20 0.80 32.46
N LEU A 505 4.97 0.90 31.15
CA LEU A 505 4.02 1.84 30.57
C LEU A 505 2.58 1.54 30.99
N LEU A 506 2.18 0.27 30.96
CA LEU A 506 0.86 -0.17 31.40
C LEU A 506 0.66 0.11 32.89
N GLU A 507 1.66 -0.22 33.72
CA GLU A 507 1.61 0.03 35.17
C GLU A 507 1.42 1.51 35.49
N ALA A 508 2.21 2.39 34.86
CA ALA A 508 2.13 3.83 35.03
C ALA A 508 0.76 4.43 34.69
N ASN A 509 0.01 3.80 33.78
CA ASN A 509 -1.28 4.31 33.29
C ASN A 509 -2.50 3.51 33.78
N SER A 510 -2.29 2.35 34.42
CA SER A 510 -3.36 1.41 34.79
C SER A 510 -4.46 2.01 35.66
N LYS A 511 -4.10 2.89 36.61
CA LYS A 511 -5.09 3.59 37.48
C LYS A 511 -5.95 4.56 36.68
N ARG A 512 -5.34 5.33 35.78
CA ARG A 512 -6.05 6.34 34.96
C ARG A 512 -7.02 5.68 33.99
N TYR A 513 -6.62 4.58 33.37
CA TYR A 513 -7.44 3.85 32.40
C TYR A 513 -8.22 2.68 33.03
N ALA A 514 -8.36 2.64 34.37
CA ALA A 514 -9.07 1.55 35.04
C ALA A 514 -10.54 1.41 34.59
N LYS A 515 -11.21 2.52 34.25
CA LYS A 515 -12.58 2.53 33.73
C LYS A 515 -12.63 2.41 32.20
N ALA A 516 -11.83 3.21 31.49
CA ALA A 516 -11.87 3.30 30.03
C ALA A 516 -11.25 2.07 29.33
N GLY A 517 -10.28 1.42 29.99
CA GLY A 517 -9.55 0.28 29.44
C GLY A 517 -8.32 0.68 28.62
N ILE A 518 -7.39 -0.27 28.53
CA ILE A 518 -6.21 -0.22 27.66
C ILE A 518 -6.31 -1.40 26.70
N PHE A 519 -6.10 -1.16 25.42
CA PHE A 519 -6.33 -2.12 24.33
C PHE A 519 -5.12 -2.25 23.42
N LEU A 520 -5.04 -3.38 22.72
CA LEU A 520 -4.04 -3.71 21.72
C LEU A 520 -4.73 -4.04 20.39
N GLY A 521 -4.27 -3.41 19.31
CA GLY A 521 -4.57 -3.78 17.93
C GLY A 521 -3.40 -4.53 17.31
N GLY A 522 -3.70 -5.66 16.69
CA GLY A 522 -2.71 -6.63 16.21
C GLY A 522 -2.14 -7.49 17.34
N GLN A 523 -1.04 -8.17 17.07
CA GLN A 523 -0.31 -8.99 18.05
C GLN A 523 1.07 -8.41 18.31
N LEU A 524 1.65 -8.69 19.48
CA LEU A 524 3.05 -8.33 19.75
C LEU A 524 3.98 -9.22 18.92
N ASN A 525 4.99 -8.63 18.29
CA ASN A 525 5.97 -9.34 17.46
C ASN A 525 7.05 -10.07 18.30
N TYR A 526 6.89 -10.13 19.63
CA TYR A 526 7.85 -10.68 20.57
C TYR A 526 7.13 -11.29 21.78
N LYS A 527 7.76 -12.29 22.40
CA LYS A 527 7.31 -12.85 23.68
C LYS A 527 7.89 -12.03 24.81
N ASP A 528 7.04 -11.59 25.74
CA ASP A 528 7.41 -10.84 26.93
C ASP A 528 6.88 -11.58 28.16
N ALA A 529 7.75 -12.33 28.83
CA ALA A 529 7.36 -13.19 29.96
C ALA A 529 6.86 -12.37 31.16
N ASP A 530 7.49 -11.22 31.45
CA ASP A 530 7.12 -10.36 32.57
C ASP A 530 5.76 -9.71 32.33
N LEU A 531 5.50 -9.28 31.08
CA LEU A 531 4.20 -8.79 30.67
C LEU A 531 3.13 -9.88 30.82
N LEU A 532 3.39 -11.08 30.31
CA LEU A 532 2.46 -12.21 30.36
C LEU A 532 2.22 -12.73 31.79
N ALA A 533 3.17 -12.54 32.70
CA ALA A 533 2.97 -12.83 34.13
C ALA A 533 2.00 -11.84 34.80
N SER A 534 1.93 -10.61 34.29
CA SER A 534 1.14 -9.52 34.90
C SER A 534 -0.21 -9.28 34.20
N TYR A 535 -0.26 -9.49 32.88
CA TYR A 535 -1.41 -9.23 32.02
C TYR A 535 -1.73 -10.41 31.11
N THR A 536 -3.02 -10.60 30.88
CA THR A 536 -3.58 -11.43 29.82
C THR A 536 -4.34 -10.57 28.81
N PHE A 537 -4.54 -11.11 27.62
CA PHE A 537 -5.22 -10.45 26.52
C PHE A 537 -6.64 -11.00 26.41
N VAL A 538 -7.63 -10.15 26.67
CA VAL A 538 -9.05 -10.54 26.65
C VAL A 538 -9.68 -9.99 25.39
N PRO A 539 -10.26 -10.82 24.51
CA PRO A 539 -10.85 -10.34 23.27
C PRO A 539 -11.93 -9.28 23.50
N HIS A 540 -11.90 -8.23 22.68
CA HIS A 540 -12.85 -7.11 22.68
C HIS A 540 -13.12 -6.66 21.24
N GLY A 541 -14.16 -7.22 20.61
CA GLY A 541 -14.41 -7.02 19.18
C GLY A 541 -13.20 -7.46 18.34
N LEU A 542 -12.68 -6.57 17.50
CA LEU A 542 -11.48 -6.82 16.69
C LEU A 542 -10.14 -6.54 17.41
N LEU A 543 -10.18 -6.18 18.69
CA LEU A 543 -9.02 -5.79 19.50
C LEU A 543 -8.86 -6.74 20.71
N ASP A 544 -7.77 -6.56 21.44
CA ASP A 544 -7.54 -7.20 22.74
C ASP A 544 -7.48 -6.19 23.85
N LYS A 545 -8.11 -6.49 24.99
CA LYS A 545 -8.02 -5.68 26.20
C LYS A 545 -6.90 -6.23 27.08
N PHE A 546 -5.99 -5.36 27.52
CA PHE A 546 -5.05 -5.69 28.58
C PHE A 546 -5.81 -5.87 29.90
N HIS A 547 -5.75 -7.06 30.47
CA HIS A 547 -6.40 -7.40 31.73
C HIS A 547 -5.41 -8.00 32.72
N ARG A 548 -5.45 -7.55 33.97
CA ARG A 548 -4.51 -8.05 34.99
C ARG A 548 -4.83 -9.48 35.36
N VAL A 549 -3.82 -10.35 35.36
CA VAL A 549 -3.94 -11.77 35.74
C VAL A 549 -4.42 -11.92 37.19
N SER A 550 -4.06 -10.99 38.07
CA SER A 550 -4.50 -10.97 39.48
C SER A 550 -5.98 -10.69 39.70
N LYS A 551 -6.75 -10.38 38.64
CA LYS A 551 -8.18 -10.12 38.72
C LYS A 551 -8.94 -11.12 37.86
N PRO A 552 -10.12 -11.60 38.31
CA PRO A 552 -10.95 -12.43 37.45
C PRO A 552 -11.33 -11.65 36.18
N VAL A 553 -11.19 -12.30 35.01
CA VAL A 553 -11.51 -11.69 33.71
C VAL A 553 -12.99 -11.32 33.62
N TYR A 554 -13.83 -12.22 34.10
CA TYR A 554 -15.28 -12.06 34.16
C TYR A 554 -15.81 -12.75 35.42
N LYS A 555 -17.00 -12.34 35.86
CA LYS A 555 -17.71 -13.05 36.94
C LYS A 555 -18.38 -14.33 36.45
N ARG A 556 -18.87 -14.31 35.19
CA ARG A 556 -19.48 -15.44 34.51
C ARG A 556 -19.14 -15.41 33.02
N LEU A 557 -18.80 -16.56 32.46
CA LEU A 557 -18.38 -16.69 31.06
C LEU A 557 -19.49 -16.29 30.08
N ASP A 558 -20.74 -16.66 30.38
CA ASP A 558 -21.92 -16.31 29.57
C ASP A 558 -22.14 -14.79 29.44
N LYS A 559 -21.88 -14.04 30.52
CA LYS A 559 -21.99 -12.57 30.52
C LYS A 559 -20.89 -11.92 29.71
N TRP A 560 -19.66 -12.44 29.80
CA TRP A 560 -18.56 -11.99 28.93
C TRP A 560 -18.87 -12.29 27.47
N HIS A 561 -19.31 -13.50 27.15
CA HIS A 561 -19.66 -13.90 25.79
C HIS A 561 -20.78 -13.00 25.22
N THR A 562 -21.85 -12.76 25.99
CA THR A 562 -22.93 -11.84 25.60
C THR A 562 -22.42 -10.41 25.31
N GLN A 563 -21.45 -9.93 26.09
CA GLN A 563 -20.82 -8.64 25.83
C GLN A 563 -19.99 -8.67 24.54
N LEU A 564 -19.20 -9.72 24.33
CA LEU A 564 -18.41 -9.90 23.12
C LEU A 564 -19.31 -9.98 21.87
N THR A 565 -20.42 -10.72 21.92
CA THR A 565 -21.38 -10.80 20.82
C THR A 565 -21.94 -9.42 20.45
N ARG A 566 -22.24 -8.56 21.44
CA ARG A 566 -22.67 -7.17 21.16
C ARG A 566 -21.57 -6.33 20.52
N GLN A 567 -20.32 -6.52 20.93
CA GLN A 567 -19.18 -5.85 20.30
C GLN A 567 -18.98 -6.33 18.87
N LEU A 568 -19.07 -7.63 18.61
CA LEU A 568 -18.98 -8.20 17.26
C LEU A 568 -20.17 -7.78 16.37
N ALA A 569 -21.37 -7.60 16.93
CA ALA A 569 -22.48 -7.02 16.19
C ALA A 569 -22.20 -5.56 15.78
N THR A 570 -21.51 -4.80 16.64
CA THR A 570 -21.05 -3.44 16.30
C THR A 570 -19.97 -3.46 15.21
N VAL A 571 -19.03 -4.42 15.29
CA VAL A 571 -18.02 -4.66 14.25
C VAL A 571 -18.70 -4.95 12.91
N HIS A 572 -19.65 -5.89 12.88
CA HIS A 572 -20.37 -6.25 11.66
C HIS A 572 -21.21 -5.10 11.11
N ALA A 573 -21.78 -4.24 11.97
CA ALA A 573 -22.50 -3.06 11.50
C ALA A 573 -21.59 -2.03 10.81
N GLU A 574 -20.32 -1.93 11.22
CA GLU A 574 -19.34 -1.02 10.59
C GLU A 574 -18.61 -1.67 9.40
N LEU A 575 -18.36 -2.98 9.45
CA LEU A 575 -17.74 -3.77 8.40
C LEU A 575 -18.68 -4.93 8.02
N PRO A 576 -19.74 -4.64 7.21
CA PRO A 576 -20.77 -5.62 6.89
C PRO A 576 -20.29 -6.70 5.91
N ALA A 577 -19.31 -6.38 5.07
CA ALA A 577 -18.71 -7.30 4.12
C ALA A 577 -17.18 -7.21 4.21
N LEU A 578 -16.52 -8.35 4.06
CA LEU A 578 -15.07 -8.42 3.90
C LEU A 578 -14.69 -8.20 2.43
N PRO A 579 -13.44 -7.79 2.16
CA PRO A 579 -12.95 -7.68 0.80
C PRO A 579 -13.08 -8.99 0.01
N PRO A 580 -13.65 -8.96 -1.21
CA PRO A 580 -13.82 -10.14 -2.06
C PRO A 580 -12.47 -10.71 -2.54
N PRO A 581 -12.19 -12.01 -2.33
CA PRO A 581 -10.89 -12.63 -2.62
C PRO A 581 -10.60 -12.76 -4.13
N ASP A 582 -11.62 -12.74 -4.99
CA ASP A 582 -11.48 -12.73 -6.45
C ASP A 582 -10.93 -11.39 -6.98
N LYS A 583 -11.04 -10.32 -6.17
CA LYS A 583 -10.53 -9.00 -6.50
C LYS A 583 -9.27 -8.64 -5.73
N TYR A 584 -9.20 -9.02 -4.46
CA TYR A 584 -8.10 -8.66 -3.55
C TYR A 584 -7.31 -9.90 -3.16
N ASN A 585 -6.14 -10.05 -3.78
CA ASN A 585 -5.18 -11.11 -3.46
C ASN A 585 -4.25 -10.69 -2.31
N ASP A 586 -3.35 -11.58 -1.90
CA ASP A 586 -2.38 -11.37 -0.82
C ASP A 586 -1.33 -10.28 -1.10
N GLU A 587 -1.30 -9.70 -2.30
CA GLU A 587 -0.48 -8.53 -2.66
C GLU A 587 -1.15 -7.20 -2.26
N THR A 588 -2.42 -7.22 -1.82
CA THR A 588 -3.23 -6.03 -1.52
C THR A 588 -3.41 -5.77 -0.02
N TRP A 589 -3.67 -4.52 0.32
CA TRP A 589 -3.95 -4.11 1.70
C TRP A 589 -5.36 -4.53 2.15
N GLU A 590 -6.31 -4.61 1.24
CA GLU A 590 -7.67 -5.08 1.50
C GLU A 590 -7.65 -6.54 1.95
N TRP A 591 -6.81 -7.38 1.34
CA TRP A 591 -6.64 -8.76 1.82
C TRP A 591 -6.15 -8.83 3.27
N THR A 592 -5.36 -7.85 3.72
CA THR A 592 -4.94 -7.76 5.13
C THR A 592 -6.11 -7.49 6.07
N VAL A 593 -7.16 -6.76 5.64
CA VAL A 593 -8.39 -6.58 6.44
C VAL A 593 -9.08 -7.93 6.66
N ALA A 594 -9.24 -8.73 5.60
CA ALA A 594 -9.84 -10.05 5.70
C ALA A 594 -9.00 -10.96 6.61
N ARG A 595 -7.68 -11.01 6.39
CA ARG A 595 -6.75 -11.78 7.22
C ARG A 595 -6.87 -11.41 8.70
N ASP A 596 -6.76 -10.13 9.02
CA ASP A 596 -6.80 -9.64 10.41
C ASP A 596 -8.15 -9.97 11.07
N TYR A 597 -9.26 -9.84 10.34
CA TYR A 597 -10.59 -10.21 10.81
C TYR A 597 -10.68 -11.71 11.17
N HIS A 598 -10.24 -12.59 10.27
CA HIS A 598 -10.32 -14.03 10.47
C HIS A 598 -9.35 -14.53 11.54
N MET A 599 -8.11 -14.04 11.55
CA MET A 599 -7.15 -14.31 12.62
C MET A 599 -7.72 -13.90 13.98
N LYS A 600 -8.45 -12.78 14.05
CA LYS A 600 -9.07 -12.33 15.30
C LYS A 600 -10.24 -13.21 15.72
N ARG A 601 -11.06 -13.70 14.78
CA ARG A 601 -12.11 -14.70 15.04
C ARG A 601 -11.54 -15.98 15.64
N LEU A 602 -10.39 -16.44 15.15
CA LEU A 602 -9.68 -17.60 15.69
C LEU A 602 -9.08 -17.36 17.07
N SER A 603 -8.52 -16.17 17.30
CA SER A 603 -8.05 -15.76 18.63
C SER A 603 -9.19 -15.76 19.66
N ILE A 604 -10.38 -15.27 19.29
CA ILE A 604 -11.59 -15.34 20.12
C ILE A 604 -11.98 -16.78 20.43
N ALA A 605 -12.01 -17.65 19.42
CA ALA A 605 -12.36 -19.05 19.58
C ALA A 605 -11.38 -19.79 20.51
N THR A 606 -10.09 -19.54 20.33
CA THR A 606 -9.02 -20.10 21.19
C THR A 606 -9.16 -19.61 22.63
N PHE A 607 -9.44 -18.31 22.84
CA PHE A 607 -9.68 -17.77 24.17
C PHE A 607 -10.91 -18.42 24.84
N LEU A 608 -12.02 -18.59 24.11
CA LEU A 608 -13.20 -19.27 24.62
C LEU A 608 -12.91 -20.73 25.02
N LEU A 609 -12.14 -21.45 24.20
CA LEU A 609 -11.69 -22.81 24.51
C LEU A 609 -10.90 -22.86 25.82
N ASP A 610 -9.86 -22.03 25.93
CA ASP A 610 -8.98 -21.99 27.10
C ASP A 610 -9.76 -21.68 28.38
N GLU A 611 -10.66 -20.71 28.33
CA GLU A 611 -11.49 -20.30 29.46
C GLU A 611 -12.53 -21.36 29.85
N THR A 612 -13.08 -22.07 28.86
CA THR A 612 -13.99 -23.21 29.11
C THR A 612 -13.26 -24.35 29.79
N ILE A 613 -12.05 -24.71 29.32
CA ILE A 613 -11.23 -25.75 29.93
C ILE A 613 -10.85 -25.39 31.37
N LYS A 614 -10.35 -24.17 31.61
CA LYS A 614 -9.92 -23.73 32.96
C LYS A 614 -11.04 -23.74 33.98
N SER A 615 -12.28 -23.48 33.55
CA SER A 615 -13.44 -23.42 34.43
C SER A 615 -14.21 -24.73 34.55
N ASN A 616 -13.77 -25.81 33.89
CA ASN A 616 -14.58 -27.02 33.67
C ASN A 616 -15.98 -26.67 33.15
N GLY A 617 -16.03 -25.75 32.18
CA GLY A 617 -17.26 -25.21 31.62
C GLY A 617 -18.02 -26.20 30.75
N SER A 618 -19.24 -25.81 30.38
CA SER A 618 -20.19 -26.68 29.67
C SER A 618 -19.70 -27.13 28.30
N ILE A 619 -20.13 -28.33 27.89
CA ILE A 619 -19.90 -28.90 26.57
C ILE A 619 -20.39 -27.99 25.42
N ALA A 620 -21.41 -27.17 25.67
CA ALA A 620 -21.90 -26.19 24.70
C ALA A 620 -20.85 -25.12 24.34
N TRP A 621 -20.05 -24.67 25.30
CA TRP A 621 -19.00 -23.67 25.04
C TRP A 621 -17.80 -24.28 24.32
N LEU A 622 -17.48 -25.55 24.60
CA LEU A 622 -16.48 -26.29 23.83
C LEU A 622 -16.92 -26.40 22.37
N ALA A 623 -18.17 -26.78 22.11
CA ALA A 623 -18.72 -26.84 20.75
C ALA A 623 -18.78 -25.46 20.07
N GLU A 624 -19.13 -24.40 20.80
CA GLU A 624 -19.10 -23.05 20.24
C GLU A 624 -17.68 -22.62 19.83
N SER A 625 -16.66 -23.04 20.58
CA SER A 625 -15.27 -22.74 20.24
C SER A 625 -14.79 -23.44 18.96
N THR A 626 -15.35 -24.60 18.58
CA THR A 626 -14.91 -25.32 17.37
C THR A 626 -15.41 -24.65 16.09
N LYS A 627 -16.56 -23.98 16.10
CA LYS A 627 -17.20 -23.46 14.88
C LYS A 627 -16.29 -22.53 14.06
N PRO A 628 -15.64 -21.50 14.65
CA PRO A 628 -14.74 -20.65 13.87
C PRO A 628 -13.48 -21.39 13.42
N MET A 629 -12.99 -22.35 14.22
CA MET A 629 -11.78 -23.12 13.88
C MET A 629 -12.02 -24.06 12.70
N GLU A 630 -13.16 -24.76 12.69
CA GLU A 630 -13.61 -25.61 11.58
C GLU A 630 -13.82 -24.79 10.29
N HIS A 631 -14.48 -23.64 10.41
CA HIS A 631 -14.67 -22.73 9.28
C HIS A 631 -13.34 -22.31 8.65
N SER A 632 -12.38 -21.86 9.47
CA SER A 632 -11.07 -21.43 8.96
C SER A 632 -10.29 -22.57 8.30
N LEU A 633 -10.34 -23.78 8.86
CA LEU A 633 -9.64 -24.93 8.31
C LEU A 633 -10.18 -25.33 6.92
N LEU A 634 -11.50 -25.24 6.71
CA LEU A 634 -12.15 -25.69 5.48
C LEU A 634 -12.28 -24.63 4.39
N HIS A 635 -12.44 -23.37 4.77
CA HIS A 635 -12.91 -22.33 3.85
C HIS A 635 -11.95 -21.14 3.72
N GLU A 636 -10.98 -21.01 4.62
CA GLU A 636 -10.08 -19.85 4.62
C GLU A 636 -8.67 -20.20 4.13
N PRO A 637 -7.98 -19.26 3.47
CA PRO A 637 -6.60 -19.45 3.05
C PRO A 637 -5.70 -19.84 4.23
N ARG A 638 -4.69 -20.68 3.96
CA ARG A 638 -3.73 -21.14 4.97
C ARG A 638 -3.07 -19.98 5.74
N GLN A 639 -2.90 -18.82 5.11
CA GLN A 639 -2.30 -17.62 5.69
C GLN A 639 -3.17 -16.96 6.78
N PHE A 640 -4.45 -17.32 6.92
CA PHE A 640 -5.35 -16.75 7.92
C PHE A 640 -5.25 -17.47 9.28
N TRP A 641 -4.49 -18.56 9.36
CA TRP A 641 -4.34 -19.35 10.56
C TRP A 641 -2.93 -19.92 10.73
N THR A 642 -2.64 -20.48 11.91
CA THR A 642 -1.34 -21.06 12.27
C THR A 642 -1.51 -22.54 12.61
N ASP A 643 -0.42 -23.32 12.62
CA ASP A 643 -0.47 -24.77 12.93
C ASP A 643 -1.10 -25.08 14.30
N SER A 644 -1.07 -24.11 15.23
CA SER A 644 -1.75 -24.22 16.53
C SER A 644 -3.27 -24.36 16.41
N LEU A 645 -3.88 -23.96 15.28
CA LEU A 645 -5.30 -24.17 15.00
C LEU A 645 -5.68 -25.65 15.12
N LEU A 646 -4.94 -26.53 14.44
CA LEU A 646 -5.21 -27.97 14.41
C LEU A 646 -5.09 -28.59 15.81
N LYS A 647 -4.06 -28.18 16.56
CA LYS A 647 -3.88 -28.57 17.96
C LYS A 647 -5.08 -28.14 18.81
N ASN A 648 -5.47 -26.88 18.74
CA ASN A 648 -6.55 -26.31 19.55
C ASN A 648 -7.91 -26.91 19.18
N LEU A 649 -8.16 -27.14 17.90
CA LEU A 649 -9.38 -27.79 17.41
C LEU A 649 -9.48 -29.23 17.93
N GLY A 650 -8.41 -30.01 17.85
CA GLY A 650 -8.39 -31.35 18.42
C GLY A 650 -8.49 -31.34 19.94
N LEU A 651 -7.92 -30.34 20.64
CA LEU A 651 -8.12 -30.16 22.08
C LEU A 651 -9.61 -29.92 22.39
N ALA A 652 -10.28 -29.04 21.66
CA ALA A 652 -11.72 -28.80 21.85
C ALA A 652 -12.53 -30.10 21.74
N TYR A 653 -12.32 -30.89 20.69
CA TYR A 653 -12.98 -32.18 20.54
C TYR A 653 -12.59 -33.20 21.62
N ALA A 654 -11.32 -33.23 22.03
CA ALA A 654 -10.87 -34.10 23.12
C ALA A 654 -11.59 -33.78 24.44
N TYR A 655 -11.81 -32.51 24.75
CA TYR A 655 -12.57 -32.10 25.93
C TYR A 655 -14.07 -32.37 25.79
N ILE A 656 -14.63 -32.26 24.58
CA ILE A 656 -16.02 -32.66 24.31
C ILE A 656 -16.21 -34.16 24.59
N VAL A 657 -15.31 -35.02 24.10
CA VAL A 657 -15.35 -36.47 24.32
C VAL A 657 -15.23 -36.82 25.81
N LYS A 658 -14.38 -36.09 26.55
CA LYS A 658 -14.18 -36.27 28.00
C LYS A 658 -15.29 -35.68 28.87
N SER A 659 -16.17 -34.87 28.30
CA SER A 659 -17.22 -34.20 29.04
C SER A 659 -18.21 -35.21 29.64
N PRO A 660 -18.58 -35.06 30.93
CA PRO A 660 -19.68 -35.83 31.52
C PRO A 660 -21.06 -35.29 31.12
N GLU A 661 -21.13 -34.07 30.56
CA GLU A 661 -22.37 -33.48 30.04
C GLU A 661 -22.73 -34.07 28.67
N SER A 662 -24.03 -34.14 28.39
CA SER A 662 -24.58 -34.53 27.08
C SER A 662 -25.31 -33.35 26.44
N PHE A 663 -25.27 -33.28 25.11
CA PHE A 663 -26.15 -32.36 24.38
C PHE A 663 -27.61 -32.76 24.55
N ALA A 664 -28.51 -31.77 24.56
CA ALA A 664 -29.94 -32.04 24.66
C ALA A 664 -30.42 -32.86 23.45
N PRO A 665 -31.32 -33.86 23.61
CA PRO A 665 -31.77 -34.73 22.52
C PRO A 665 -32.45 -33.99 21.35
N ASP A 666 -32.98 -32.81 21.62
CA ASP A 666 -33.68 -31.90 20.69
C ASP A 666 -32.81 -30.71 20.23
N ALA A 667 -31.53 -30.67 20.61
CA ALA A 667 -30.62 -29.64 20.15
C ALA A 667 -30.40 -29.76 18.64
N VAL A 668 -30.40 -28.61 17.94
CA VAL A 668 -29.86 -28.50 16.58
C VAL A 668 -28.45 -29.08 16.58
N ASP A 669 -28.09 -29.86 15.54
CA ASP A 669 -26.76 -30.46 15.43
C ASP A 669 -25.68 -29.38 15.69
N VAL A 670 -24.96 -29.58 16.78
CA VAL A 670 -23.98 -28.64 17.31
C VAL A 670 -22.69 -28.68 16.51
N PHE A 671 -22.46 -29.74 15.75
CA PHE A 671 -21.31 -29.88 14.88
C PHE A 671 -21.65 -29.52 13.44
N PRO A 672 -20.70 -28.91 12.72
CA PRO A 672 -20.80 -28.78 11.27
C PRO A 672 -21.06 -30.13 10.58
N PRO A 673 -21.76 -30.16 9.43
CA PRO A 673 -22.16 -31.41 8.77
C PRO A 673 -21.01 -32.36 8.40
N HIS A 674 -19.81 -31.85 8.15
CA HIS A 674 -18.64 -32.67 7.80
C HIS A 674 -18.04 -33.42 8.99
N VAL A 675 -18.26 -32.93 10.21
CA VAL A 675 -17.67 -33.50 11.43
C VAL A 675 -18.27 -34.87 11.66
N GLY A 676 -17.47 -35.91 11.44
CA GLY A 676 -17.89 -37.30 11.57
C GLY A 676 -18.83 -37.79 10.46
N ALA A 677 -18.81 -37.17 9.27
CA ALA A 677 -19.58 -37.63 8.11
C ALA A 677 -19.27 -39.08 7.69
N ASN A 678 -18.08 -39.57 8.02
CA ASN A 678 -17.63 -40.94 7.75
C ASN A 678 -17.81 -41.90 8.94
N VAL A 679 -18.35 -41.41 10.06
CA VAL A 679 -18.70 -42.26 11.20
C VAL A 679 -20.03 -42.91 10.86
N ALA A 680 -20.04 -44.24 10.73
CA ALA A 680 -21.25 -44.99 10.43
C ALA A 680 -22.31 -44.66 11.48
N ASP A 681 -23.49 -44.22 11.02
CA ASP A 681 -24.59 -43.87 11.91
C ASP A 681 -25.14 -45.16 12.52
N ALA A 682 -24.67 -45.50 13.72
CA ALA A 682 -25.15 -46.66 14.47
C ALA A 682 -26.66 -46.55 14.81
N THR A 683 -27.30 -45.40 14.58
CA THR A 683 -28.71 -45.15 14.85
C THR A 683 -29.70 -45.80 13.87
N LYS A 684 -29.24 -46.57 12.87
CA LYS A 684 -30.16 -47.44 12.11
C LYS A 684 -30.84 -48.51 12.99
N TYR A 685 -30.36 -48.71 14.22
CA TYR A 685 -31.02 -49.50 15.25
C TYR A 685 -30.98 -48.76 16.61
N GLU A 686 -32.14 -48.22 17.01
CA GLU A 686 -32.54 -47.76 18.36
C GLU A 686 -31.72 -46.65 19.08
N ALA A 687 -32.39 -45.51 19.29
CA ALA A 687 -32.43 -44.69 20.51
C ALA A 687 -31.14 -44.28 21.27
N VAL A 688 -29.95 -44.26 20.66
CA VAL A 688 -28.73 -43.74 21.35
C VAL A 688 -28.08 -42.57 20.59
N THR A 689 -28.62 -41.37 20.81
CA THR A 689 -28.05 -40.10 20.28
C THR A 689 -26.74 -39.72 20.95
N GLU A 690 -26.45 -40.20 22.17
CA GLU A 690 -25.24 -39.86 22.93
C GLU A 690 -23.94 -40.48 22.38
N LEU A 691 -24.01 -41.70 21.83
CA LEU A 691 -22.84 -42.36 21.24
C LEU A 691 -22.43 -41.69 19.92
N SER A 692 -23.43 -41.26 19.13
CA SER A 692 -23.21 -40.63 17.81
C SER A 692 -22.31 -39.39 17.87
N TRP A 693 -22.55 -38.44 18.78
CA TRP A 693 -21.73 -37.22 18.82
C TRP A 693 -20.34 -37.45 19.42
N LYS A 694 -20.18 -38.37 20.39
CA LYS A 694 -18.85 -38.73 20.94
C LYS A 694 -17.99 -39.41 19.89
N ASP A 695 -18.57 -40.26 19.08
CA ASP A 695 -17.88 -40.95 17.99
C ASP A 695 -17.47 -39.96 16.89
N ARG A 696 -18.38 -39.06 16.48
CA ARG A 696 -18.09 -37.97 15.54
C ARG A 696 -16.97 -37.05 16.04
N ALA A 697 -17.02 -36.64 17.31
CA ALA A 697 -16.00 -35.81 17.94
C ALA A 697 -14.64 -36.53 18.05
N SER A 698 -14.66 -37.83 18.41
CA SER A 698 -13.44 -38.65 18.51
C SER A 698 -12.77 -38.83 17.15
N ALA A 699 -13.55 -39.09 16.10
CA ALA A 699 -13.05 -39.20 14.73
C ALA A 699 -12.41 -37.88 14.28
N ARG A 700 -13.10 -36.75 14.48
CA ARG A 700 -12.58 -35.43 14.10
C ARG A 700 -11.34 -35.03 14.91
N MET A 701 -11.30 -35.33 16.21
CA MET A 701 -10.13 -35.15 17.06
C MET A 701 -8.90 -35.88 16.49
N LEU A 702 -9.05 -37.17 16.16
CA LEU A 702 -7.95 -37.97 15.61
C LEU A 702 -7.48 -37.45 14.26
N GLU A 703 -8.40 -37.05 13.38
CA GLU A 703 -8.10 -36.49 12.06
C GLU A 703 -7.22 -35.24 12.17
N VAL A 704 -7.66 -34.22 12.91
CA VAL A 704 -6.95 -32.94 13.01
C VAL A 704 -5.64 -33.05 13.79
N TRP A 705 -5.58 -33.94 14.80
CA TRP A 705 -4.34 -34.19 15.51
C TRP A 705 -3.35 -35.02 14.70
N HIS A 706 -3.81 -35.96 13.87
CA HIS A 706 -2.94 -36.69 12.96
C HIS A 706 -2.27 -35.73 11.97
N GLU A 707 -3.07 -34.84 11.36
CA GLU A 707 -2.55 -33.78 10.50
C GLU A 707 -1.55 -32.90 11.25
N TRP A 708 -1.89 -32.42 12.45
CA TRP A 708 -0.99 -31.60 13.26
C TRP A 708 0.33 -32.31 13.57
N THR A 709 0.30 -33.58 14.00
CA THR A 709 1.52 -34.33 14.36
C THR A 709 2.45 -34.61 13.17
N SER A 710 1.93 -34.52 11.95
CA SER A 710 2.72 -34.65 10.72
C SER A 710 3.55 -33.38 10.43
N LEU A 711 3.19 -32.24 11.03
CA LEU A 711 3.83 -30.97 10.78
C LEU A 711 5.18 -30.86 11.50
N PRO A 712 6.22 -30.29 10.86
CA PRO A 712 7.52 -30.07 11.49
C PRO A 712 7.44 -29.18 12.74
N SER A 713 6.59 -28.16 12.70
CA SER A 713 6.39 -27.20 13.80
C SER A 713 5.80 -27.85 15.06
N ALA A 714 4.97 -28.89 14.89
CA ALA A 714 4.34 -29.58 16.01
C ALA A 714 5.36 -30.24 16.93
N LYS A 715 6.49 -30.74 16.39
CA LYS A 715 7.56 -31.40 17.15
C LYS A 715 8.24 -30.49 18.19
N LEU A 716 8.11 -29.17 18.03
CA LEU A 716 8.64 -28.17 18.95
C LEU A 716 7.65 -27.82 20.07
N ASP A 717 6.41 -28.28 19.98
CA ASP A 717 5.37 -27.97 20.96
C ASP A 717 5.47 -28.92 22.18
N PRO A 718 5.40 -28.41 23.42
CA PRO A 718 5.46 -29.24 24.63
C PRO A 718 4.39 -30.34 24.71
N GLY A 719 3.24 -30.15 24.06
CA GLY A 719 2.14 -31.10 24.01
C GLY A 719 2.31 -32.21 22.98
N TYR A 720 3.35 -32.18 22.14
CA TYR A 720 3.54 -33.12 21.03
C TYR A 720 3.54 -34.58 21.48
N ALA A 721 4.39 -34.93 22.45
CA ALA A 721 4.55 -36.32 22.89
C ALA A 721 3.24 -36.92 23.41
N ALA A 722 2.43 -36.12 24.12
CA ALA A 722 1.15 -36.54 24.65
C ALA A 722 0.13 -36.78 23.53
N ILE A 723 0.00 -35.85 22.58
CA ILE A 723 -0.95 -35.95 21.47
C ILE A 723 -0.53 -37.07 20.50
N HIS A 724 0.74 -37.13 20.13
CA HIS A 724 1.28 -38.18 19.26
C HIS A 724 1.08 -39.57 19.86
N GLY A 725 1.30 -39.74 21.16
CA GLY A 725 1.06 -41.02 21.85
C GLY A 725 -0.42 -41.44 21.86
N ILE A 726 -1.37 -40.51 21.72
CA ILE A 726 -2.79 -40.82 21.53
C ILE A 726 -3.02 -41.22 20.07
N VAL A 727 -2.61 -40.39 19.11
CA VAL A 727 -2.81 -40.63 17.67
C VAL A 727 -2.22 -41.96 17.23
N ALA A 728 -1.00 -42.29 17.65
CA ALA A 728 -0.28 -43.51 17.28
C ALA A 728 -0.99 -44.81 17.72
N LYS A 729 -1.92 -44.76 18.68
CA LYS A 729 -2.73 -45.92 19.08
C LYS A 729 -3.83 -46.26 18.08
N PHE A 730 -4.26 -45.29 17.28
CA PHE A 730 -5.38 -45.41 16.34
C PHE A 730 -4.94 -45.29 14.88
N HIS A 731 -3.81 -44.62 14.63
CA HIS A 731 -3.13 -44.50 13.34
C HIS A 731 -1.65 -44.87 13.51
N PRO A 732 -1.31 -46.17 13.53
CA PRO A 732 0.05 -46.66 13.76
C PRO A 732 1.04 -46.32 12.63
#